data_AF-A0A7R9IGA4-F1
#
_entry.id   AF-A0A7R9IGA4-F1
#
_cell.length_a   1.000
_cell.length_b   1.000
_cell.length_c   1.000
_cell.angle_alpha   90.00
_cell.angle_beta   90.00
_cell.angle_gamma   90.00
#
_symmetry.space_group_name_H-M   'P 1'
#
loop_
_entity.id
_entity.type
_entity.pdbx_description
1 polymer ?
#
loop_
_entity_poly.entity_id
_entity_poly.type
_entity_poly.pdbx_seq_one_letter_code
_entity_poly.pdbx_strand_id
1 'polypeptide(L)'
;MPVFHTKTIESILEPVAQQVSRLVILHEEAEDGNAMPDLERPVMAVSRAVTNLVKVGRETINSSDDAILKQDMPSALVRVEGASKFLEEASGMLKVDPYSGPARKKLIEGSRGILQGTSSLLLCFDESEVRKIIRECKRVLDYLAVAEVIETMEDLVQFLKDLSPCLSKVSREVTAREKELTHQVHREILVRCLEQVKTLAPILICSMKIFIHIIGQGGKGVDEAAENRNYLSQRMTDEINEIIRVLQLTTYDEEEWDADNLTVMKKSYNAIEGKIRTAHDWLEDPLALRGGVGEKSVRQILDHAYKVAERSLPHDADTIRKQCSDITTMTDALCELRQEGKGATPQAEALSRGIQDKLRDLYTIVNRAVQGVEKSGIQQPAHTVSGRLEQARRWLDNPDRDDKGLGQQAIALIVHEGKKVAEGLPGVHRAEILGLCDEVDILSRQLSDLCRRGHGNSPQAQDIARNLSQRLYDLKDRIQNAVVNRVVEDFIDISTPLKQFTDAVHVPEGTPGREQNFGDKAQQLQHFSTRASKTARMVAAGGSGGNKKLAEALLTSSSQVESLTPQLISAGRIRMNYPESKAADEHFQNLVSQYSDSILRVRSLCDEATESADFIKMSEEQIQKHTILCEEAIRKSQPQKMVDNTSSIARLANRVLMVAKQESDNSEDPKFISRVNQASDSLQTS
;
A
#
# COMPACT_ATOMS: atom_id res chain seq x y z
N MET A 1 26.06 -2.86 -0.96
CA MET A 1 25.93 -4.32 -1.21
C MET A 1 25.85 -4.53 -2.71
N PRO A 2 26.28 -5.69 -3.25
CA PRO A 2 26.03 -6.01 -4.64
C PRO A 2 24.51 -6.07 -4.88
N VAL A 3 24.07 -5.52 -6.00
CA VAL A 3 22.66 -5.35 -6.34
C VAL A 3 22.32 -6.29 -7.49
N PHE A 4 21.19 -7.02 -7.41
CA PHE A 4 20.76 -8.02 -8.41
C PHE A 4 19.27 -7.86 -8.77
N HIS A 5 18.74 -6.64 -8.70
CA HIS A 5 17.31 -6.37 -8.89
C HIS A 5 16.83 -6.45 -10.34
N THR A 6 17.73 -6.63 -11.30
CA THR A 6 17.39 -6.82 -12.72
C THR A 6 18.12 -8.02 -13.32
N LYS A 7 17.47 -8.69 -14.27
CA LYS A 7 18.01 -9.83 -15.02
C LYS A 7 19.29 -9.48 -15.76
N THR A 8 19.40 -8.25 -16.26
CA THR A 8 20.60 -7.76 -16.93
C THR A 8 21.77 -7.67 -15.94
N ILE A 9 21.54 -7.11 -14.75
CA ILE A 9 22.59 -7.03 -13.73
C ILE A 9 22.99 -8.42 -13.25
N GLU A 10 22.01 -9.29 -12.98
CA GLU A 10 22.20 -10.67 -12.57
C GLU A 10 23.03 -11.47 -13.59
N SER A 11 22.63 -11.46 -14.86
CA SER A 11 23.33 -12.20 -15.93
C SER A 11 24.77 -11.72 -16.20
N ILE A 12 25.08 -10.45 -15.89
CA ILE A 12 26.44 -9.91 -16.03
C ILE A 12 27.27 -10.21 -14.77
N LEU A 13 26.70 -10.05 -13.57
CA LEU A 13 27.44 -10.22 -12.32
C LEU A 13 27.63 -11.69 -11.94
N GLU A 14 26.71 -12.59 -12.28
CA GLU A 14 26.83 -14.03 -11.97
C GLU A 14 28.15 -14.65 -12.48
N PRO A 15 28.52 -14.55 -13.78
CA PRO A 15 29.77 -15.10 -14.27
C PRO A 15 31.00 -14.39 -13.66
N VAL A 16 30.90 -13.10 -13.36
CA VAL A 16 31.98 -12.34 -12.70
C VAL A 16 32.18 -12.83 -11.27
N ALA A 17 31.09 -13.03 -10.52
CA ALA A 17 31.11 -13.55 -9.16
C ALA A 17 31.66 -14.98 -9.11
N GLN A 18 31.31 -15.84 -10.07
CA GLN A 18 31.87 -17.19 -10.20
C GLN A 18 33.39 -17.15 -10.42
N GLN A 19 33.89 -16.26 -11.28
CA GLN A 19 35.33 -16.10 -11.51
C GLN A 19 36.05 -15.56 -10.27
N VAL A 20 35.47 -14.58 -9.59
CA VAL A 20 36.01 -14.04 -8.33
C VAL A 20 36.04 -15.11 -7.25
N SER A 21 34.97 -15.91 -7.11
CA SER A 21 34.90 -17.04 -6.15
C SER A 21 36.04 -18.04 -6.38
N ARG A 22 36.32 -18.41 -7.64
CA ARG A 22 37.47 -19.27 -7.95
C ARG A 22 38.81 -18.67 -7.52
N LEU A 23 39.00 -17.36 -7.68
CA LEU A 23 40.22 -16.68 -7.24
C LEU A 23 40.34 -16.62 -5.71
N VAL A 24 39.21 -16.53 -4.99
CA VAL A 24 39.16 -16.61 -3.53
C VAL A 24 39.52 -18.02 -3.06
N ILE A 25 38.99 -19.07 -3.70
CA ILE A 25 39.34 -20.47 -3.36
C ILE A 25 40.84 -20.70 -3.55
N LEU A 26 41.42 -20.26 -4.68
CA LEU A 26 42.86 -20.39 -4.92
C LEU A 26 43.69 -19.64 -3.87
N HIS A 27 43.20 -18.50 -3.39
CA HIS A 27 43.84 -17.75 -2.33
C HIS A 27 43.84 -18.52 -1.00
N GLU A 28 42.71 -19.13 -0.62
CA GLU A 28 42.58 -19.97 0.59
C GLU A 28 43.50 -21.20 0.50
N GLU A 29 43.51 -21.91 -0.63
CA GLU A 29 44.40 -23.07 -0.85
C GLU A 29 45.88 -22.68 -0.72
N ALA A 30 46.25 -21.47 -1.12
CA ALA A 30 47.61 -20.96 -0.99
C ALA A 30 47.95 -20.44 0.41
N GLU A 31 46.96 -20.11 1.24
CA GLU A 31 47.17 -19.89 2.68
C GLU A 31 47.50 -21.21 3.40
N ASP A 32 46.93 -22.33 2.94
CA ASP A 32 47.25 -23.69 3.43
C ASP A 32 48.63 -24.21 2.97
N GLY A 33 49.42 -23.38 2.31
CA GLY A 33 50.80 -23.69 1.92
C GLY A 33 50.95 -24.26 0.50
N ASN A 34 49.90 -24.25 -0.32
CA ASN A 34 50.01 -24.64 -1.73
C ASN A 34 50.55 -23.49 -2.59
N ALA A 35 51.21 -23.84 -3.70
CA ALA A 35 51.68 -22.86 -4.68
C ALA A 35 50.52 -22.30 -5.51
N MET A 36 50.48 -20.98 -5.71
CA MET A 36 49.50 -20.37 -6.62
C MET A 36 49.75 -20.80 -8.08
N PRO A 37 48.70 -21.14 -8.85
CA PRO A 37 48.83 -21.45 -10.27
C PRO A 37 49.14 -20.19 -11.09
N ASP A 38 49.58 -20.37 -12.35
CA ASP A 38 49.78 -19.26 -13.27
C ASP A 38 48.45 -18.58 -13.64
N LEU A 39 48.32 -17.31 -13.27
CA LEU A 39 47.12 -16.50 -13.48
C LEU A 39 47.23 -15.54 -14.69
N GLU A 40 48.33 -15.56 -15.46
CA GLU A 40 48.56 -14.58 -16.52
C GLU A 40 47.46 -14.58 -17.58
N ARG A 41 47.09 -15.77 -18.07
CA ARG A 41 46.00 -15.92 -19.06
C ARG A 41 44.63 -15.49 -18.53
N PRO A 42 44.13 -15.98 -17.37
CA PRO A 42 42.83 -15.56 -16.85
C PRO A 42 42.79 -14.07 -16.50
N VAL A 43 43.85 -13.51 -15.91
CA VAL A 43 43.91 -12.08 -15.59
C VAL A 43 43.93 -11.21 -16.84
N MET A 44 44.66 -11.60 -17.89
CA MET A 44 44.61 -10.90 -19.18
C MET A 44 43.21 -10.90 -19.80
N ALA A 45 42.45 -11.99 -19.66
CA ALA A 45 41.08 -12.05 -20.16
C ALA A 45 40.17 -11.07 -19.40
N VAL A 46 40.29 -11.01 -18.06
CA VAL A 46 39.58 -10.04 -17.21
C VAL A 46 39.96 -8.60 -17.59
N SER A 47 41.25 -8.31 -17.76
CA SER A 47 41.74 -6.98 -18.12
C SER A 47 41.20 -6.50 -19.47
N ARG A 48 41.13 -7.38 -20.47
CA ARG A 48 40.50 -7.06 -21.77
C ARG A 48 39.01 -6.77 -21.62
N ALA A 49 38.29 -7.57 -20.83
CA ALA A 49 36.86 -7.34 -20.57
C ALA A 49 36.63 -6.00 -19.86
N VAL A 50 37.44 -5.68 -18.86
CA VAL A 50 37.41 -4.39 -18.15
C VAL A 50 37.71 -3.23 -19.10
N THR A 51 38.71 -3.36 -19.96
CA THR A 51 39.07 -2.32 -20.94
C THR A 51 37.90 -2.02 -21.87
N ASN A 52 37.21 -3.05 -22.36
CA ASN A 52 36.00 -2.88 -23.18
C ASN A 52 34.86 -2.24 -22.37
N LEU A 53 34.63 -2.69 -21.13
CA LEU A 53 33.60 -2.12 -20.26
C LEU A 53 33.85 -0.63 -19.98
N VAL A 54 35.11 -0.26 -19.70
CA VAL A 54 35.51 1.13 -19.45
C VAL A 54 35.34 1.98 -20.71
N LYS A 55 35.70 1.45 -21.88
CA LYS A 55 35.49 2.11 -23.16
C LYS A 55 34.01 2.41 -23.40
N VAL A 56 33.16 1.39 -23.29
CA VAL A 56 31.69 1.53 -23.47
C VAL A 56 31.10 2.49 -22.45
N GLY A 57 31.54 2.43 -21.19
CA GLY A 57 31.11 3.36 -20.15
C GLY A 57 31.48 4.82 -20.47
N ARG A 58 32.71 5.09 -20.94
CA ARG A 58 33.12 6.43 -21.36
C ARG A 58 32.33 6.92 -22.57
N GLU A 59 32.07 6.06 -23.56
CA GLU A 59 31.22 6.39 -24.72
C GLU A 59 29.77 6.70 -24.31
N THR A 60 29.23 5.96 -23.35
CA THR A 60 27.88 6.16 -22.78
C THR A 60 27.76 7.50 -22.05
N ILE A 61 28.75 7.85 -21.23
CA ILE A 61 28.82 9.15 -20.54
C ILE A 61 28.85 10.29 -21.56
N ASN A 62 29.67 10.17 -22.60
CA ASN A 62 29.87 11.23 -23.60
C ASN A 62 28.62 11.46 -24.46
N SER A 63 27.85 10.41 -24.74
CA SER A 63 26.64 10.46 -25.56
C SER A 63 25.35 10.72 -24.78
N SER A 64 25.40 10.63 -23.44
CA SER A 64 24.23 10.85 -22.58
C SER A 64 24.00 12.33 -22.27
N ASP A 65 22.74 12.73 -22.06
CA ASP A 65 22.36 14.04 -21.52
C ASP A 65 22.12 14.02 -20.00
N ASP A 66 22.26 12.85 -19.36
CA ASP A 66 22.04 12.70 -17.92
C ASP A 66 23.25 13.21 -17.11
N ALA A 67 23.07 14.37 -16.47
CA ALA A 67 24.10 14.99 -15.65
C ALA A 67 24.52 14.13 -14.43
N ILE A 68 23.58 13.38 -13.84
CA ILE A 68 23.86 12.51 -12.69
C ILE A 68 24.72 11.34 -13.14
N LEU A 69 24.38 10.74 -14.28
CA LEU A 69 25.20 9.67 -14.88
C LEU A 69 26.63 10.15 -15.17
N LYS A 70 26.77 11.36 -15.71
CA LYS A 70 28.09 11.98 -15.99
C LYS A 70 28.92 12.23 -14.72
N GLN A 71 28.25 12.48 -13.60
CA GLN A 71 28.89 12.69 -12.31
C GLN A 71 29.30 11.37 -11.63
N ASP A 72 28.42 10.37 -11.63
CA ASP A 72 28.58 9.18 -10.78
C ASP A 72 29.38 8.06 -11.45
N MET A 73 29.17 7.84 -12.75
CA MET A 73 29.79 6.74 -13.50
C MET A 73 31.33 6.81 -13.57
N PRO A 74 32.01 7.98 -13.65
CA PRO A 74 33.48 8.05 -13.66
C PRO A 74 34.13 7.37 -12.45
N SER A 75 33.54 7.48 -11.26
CA SER A 75 34.08 6.87 -10.04
C SER A 75 34.07 5.33 -10.11
N ALA A 76 33.00 4.76 -10.68
CA ALA A 76 32.88 3.32 -10.90
C ALA A 76 33.88 2.84 -11.96
N LEU A 77 34.05 3.57 -13.06
CA LEU A 77 35.01 3.26 -14.11
C LEU A 77 36.45 3.23 -13.60
N VAL A 78 36.85 4.25 -12.81
CA VAL A 78 38.18 4.31 -12.19
C VAL A 78 38.40 3.14 -11.23
N ARG A 79 37.36 2.75 -10.46
CA ARG A 79 37.44 1.60 -9.55
C ARG A 79 37.69 0.29 -10.29
N VAL A 80 36.95 0.02 -11.37
CA VAL A 80 37.14 -1.21 -12.16
C VAL A 80 38.52 -1.22 -12.84
N GLU A 81 38.96 -0.08 -13.39
CA GLU A 81 40.27 0.06 -14.02
C GLU A 81 41.43 -0.16 -13.02
N GLY A 82 41.32 0.42 -11.82
CA GLY A 82 42.29 0.23 -10.74
C GLY A 82 42.34 -1.22 -10.25
N ALA A 83 41.19 -1.86 -10.10
CA ALA A 83 41.10 -3.26 -9.71
C ALA A 83 41.74 -4.21 -10.74
N SER A 84 41.59 -3.91 -12.05
CA SER A 84 42.27 -4.66 -13.11
C SER A 84 43.80 -4.55 -13.02
N LYS A 85 44.32 -3.36 -12.72
CA LYS A 85 45.77 -3.15 -12.52
C LYS A 85 46.31 -3.95 -11.32
N PHE A 86 45.56 -4.02 -10.22
CA PHE A 86 45.92 -4.87 -9.09
C PHE A 86 45.97 -6.36 -9.44
N LEU A 87 45.05 -6.85 -10.27
CA LEU A 87 45.09 -8.23 -10.75
C LEU A 87 46.33 -8.49 -11.62
N GLU A 88 46.68 -7.58 -12.53
CA GLU A 88 47.87 -7.69 -13.38
C GLU A 88 49.17 -7.70 -12.55
N GLU A 89 49.29 -6.78 -11.59
CA GLU A 89 50.42 -6.73 -10.67
C GLU A 89 50.52 -8.01 -9.82
N ALA A 90 49.40 -8.47 -9.28
CA ALA A 90 49.35 -9.72 -8.50
C ALA A 90 49.79 -10.92 -9.36
N SER A 91 49.28 -11.03 -10.59
CA SER A 91 49.67 -12.09 -11.52
C SER A 91 51.16 -12.07 -11.84
N GLY A 92 51.73 -10.88 -12.07
CA GLY A 92 53.16 -10.72 -12.33
C GLY A 92 54.02 -11.13 -11.13
N MET A 93 53.60 -10.76 -9.93
CA MET A 93 54.30 -11.13 -8.68
C MET A 93 54.21 -12.64 -8.41
N LEU A 94 53.04 -13.25 -8.58
CA LEU A 94 52.83 -14.70 -8.38
C LEU A 94 53.57 -15.56 -9.40
N LYS A 95 53.80 -15.05 -10.61
CA LYS A 95 54.63 -15.71 -11.63
C LYS A 95 56.10 -15.81 -11.21
N VAL A 96 56.59 -14.84 -10.44
CA VAL A 96 57.98 -14.83 -9.92
C VAL A 96 58.08 -15.62 -8.61
N ASP A 97 57.12 -15.43 -7.70
CA ASP A 97 57.03 -16.11 -6.41
C ASP A 97 55.60 -16.60 -6.13
N PRO A 98 55.31 -17.90 -6.37
CA PRO A 98 54.01 -18.50 -6.14
C PRO A 98 53.52 -18.45 -4.68
N TYR A 99 54.40 -18.18 -3.71
CA TYR A 99 54.09 -18.14 -2.28
C TYR A 99 54.00 -16.71 -1.72
N SER A 100 54.05 -15.70 -2.59
CA SER A 100 54.06 -14.28 -2.19
C SER A 100 52.76 -13.84 -1.50
N GLY A 101 52.81 -13.63 -0.19
CA GLY A 101 51.71 -13.08 0.60
C GLY A 101 51.21 -11.70 0.11
N PRO A 102 52.09 -10.72 -0.19
CA PRO A 102 51.68 -9.43 -0.76
C PRO A 102 50.94 -9.55 -2.09
N ALA A 103 51.35 -10.47 -2.96
CA ALA A 103 50.69 -10.71 -4.24
C ALA A 103 49.28 -11.30 -4.05
N ARG A 104 49.15 -12.28 -3.13
CA ARG A 104 47.85 -12.85 -2.75
C ARG A 104 46.87 -11.81 -2.20
N LYS A 105 47.35 -10.86 -1.38
CA LYS A 105 46.53 -9.75 -0.88
C LYS A 105 46.03 -8.85 -2.03
N LYS A 106 46.92 -8.47 -2.96
CA LYS A 106 46.54 -7.69 -4.14
C LYS A 106 45.54 -8.43 -5.04
N LEU A 107 45.66 -9.76 -5.15
CA LEU A 107 44.73 -10.58 -5.91
C LEU A 107 43.30 -10.46 -5.33
N ILE A 108 43.12 -10.63 -4.02
CA ILE A 108 41.83 -10.51 -3.36
C ILE A 108 41.25 -9.09 -3.45
N GLU A 109 42.08 -8.07 -3.18
CA GLU A 109 41.67 -6.67 -3.29
C GLU A 109 41.24 -6.33 -4.72
N GLY A 110 41.98 -6.80 -5.73
CA GLY A 110 41.65 -6.68 -7.15
C GLY A 110 40.34 -7.40 -7.50
N SER A 111 40.19 -8.67 -7.09
CA SER A 111 38.99 -9.47 -7.38
C SER A 111 37.72 -8.86 -6.75
N ARG A 112 37.80 -8.42 -5.48
CA ARG A 112 36.70 -7.69 -4.82
C ARG A 112 36.43 -6.35 -5.51
N GLY A 113 37.47 -5.64 -5.91
CA GLY A 113 37.39 -4.38 -6.63
C GLY A 113 36.67 -4.51 -7.98
N ILE A 114 36.92 -5.59 -8.73
CA ILE A 114 36.23 -5.90 -9.99
C ILE A 114 34.74 -6.14 -9.74
N LEU A 115 34.39 -7.01 -8.79
CA LEU A 115 32.98 -7.30 -8.49
C LEU A 115 32.22 -6.04 -8.05
N GLN A 116 32.79 -5.28 -7.12
CA GLN A 116 32.18 -4.05 -6.61
C GLN A 116 32.10 -2.95 -7.67
N GLY A 117 33.17 -2.76 -8.44
CA GLY A 117 33.23 -1.76 -9.50
C GLY A 117 32.23 -2.05 -10.62
N THR A 118 32.14 -3.30 -11.08
CA THR A 118 31.17 -3.71 -12.10
C THR A 118 29.75 -3.55 -11.58
N SER A 119 29.49 -3.93 -10.32
CA SER A 119 28.18 -3.72 -9.70
C SER A 119 27.81 -2.23 -9.62
N SER A 120 28.73 -1.36 -9.18
CA SER A 120 28.49 0.10 -9.15
C SER A 120 28.25 0.67 -10.54
N LEU A 121 29.00 0.22 -11.55
CA LEU A 121 28.85 0.69 -12.93
C LEU A 121 27.47 0.34 -13.51
N LEU A 122 27.06 -0.92 -13.35
CA LEU A 122 25.75 -1.39 -13.80
C LEU A 122 24.61 -0.69 -13.06
N LEU A 123 24.79 -0.41 -11.75
CA LEU A 123 23.82 0.35 -10.97
C LEU A 123 23.67 1.79 -11.50
N CYS A 124 24.76 2.51 -11.76
CA CYS A 124 24.68 3.87 -12.33
C CYS A 124 23.94 3.88 -13.68
N PHE A 125 24.16 2.86 -14.51
CA PHE A 125 23.46 2.70 -15.78
C PHE A 125 21.96 2.46 -15.57
N ASP A 126 21.61 1.51 -14.71
CA ASP A 126 20.24 1.17 -14.37
C ASP A 126 19.46 2.37 -13.80
N GLU A 127 20.06 3.12 -12.89
CA GLU A 127 19.45 4.33 -12.33
C GLU A 127 19.21 5.40 -13.39
N SER A 128 20.06 5.50 -14.42
CA SER A 128 19.83 6.40 -15.56
C SER A 128 18.63 5.99 -16.39
N GLU A 129 18.46 4.69 -16.67
CA GLU A 129 17.28 4.17 -17.35
C GLU A 129 16.02 4.41 -16.52
N VAL A 130 16.05 4.13 -15.22
CA VAL A 130 14.94 4.42 -14.30
C VAL A 130 14.58 5.91 -14.30
N ARG A 131 15.56 6.82 -14.28
CA ARG A 131 15.31 8.27 -14.35
C ARG A 131 14.59 8.69 -15.64
N LYS A 132 14.85 8.03 -16.77
CA LYS A 132 14.12 8.30 -18.04
C LYS A 132 12.64 7.93 -17.91
N ILE A 133 12.33 6.78 -17.31
CA ILE A 133 10.94 6.34 -17.08
C ILE A 133 10.23 7.30 -16.12
N ILE A 134 10.89 7.66 -15.02
CA ILE A 134 10.36 8.60 -14.02
C ILE A 134 10.07 9.97 -14.63
N ARG A 135 10.91 10.45 -15.56
CA ARG A 135 10.66 11.72 -16.25
C ARG A 135 9.33 11.69 -17.02
N GLU A 136 9.02 10.60 -17.71
CA GLU A 136 7.73 10.45 -18.39
C GLU A 136 6.56 10.33 -17.40
N CYS A 137 6.76 9.66 -16.26
CA CYS A 137 5.77 9.63 -15.18
C CYS A 137 5.49 11.03 -14.63
N LYS A 138 6.54 11.84 -14.38
CA LYS A 138 6.40 13.23 -13.92
C LYS A 138 5.67 14.10 -14.93
N ARG A 139 5.91 13.92 -16.24
CA ARG A 139 5.13 14.62 -17.28
C ARG A 139 3.64 14.32 -17.18
N VAL A 140 3.27 13.05 -16.94
CA VAL A 140 1.85 12.69 -16.70
C VAL A 140 1.30 13.42 -15.48
N LEU A 141 2.06 13.48 -14.37
CA LEU A 141 1.67 14.22 -13.17
C LEU A 141 1.46 15.71 -13.44
N ASP A 142 2.35 16.34 -14.22
CA ASP A 142 2.24 17.76 -14.59
C ASP A 142 0.95 18.03 -15.37
N TYR A 143 0.56 17.14 -16.29
CA TYR A 143 -0.73 17.24 -16.97
C TYR A 143 -1.90 17.02 -16.01
N LEU A 144 -1.86 16.00 -15.15
CA LEU A 144 -2.95 15.75 -14.18
C LEU A 144 -3.18 16.94 -13.23
N ALA A 145 -2.14 17.71 -12.91
CA ALA A 145 -2.25 18.90 -12.09
C ALA A 145 -3.11 20.01 -12.72
N VAL A 146 -3.19 20.09 -14.06
CA VAL A 146 -4.06 21.06 -14.76
C VAL A 146 -5.46 20.52 -15.03
N ALA A 147 -5.79 19.28 -14.64
CA ALA A 147 -7.11 18.70 -14.87
C ALA A 147 -8.24 19.49 -14.19
N GLU A 148 -7.97 20.14 -13.06
CA GLU A 148 -8.99 20.89 -12.30
C GLU A 148 -9.41 22.21 -12.98
N VAL A 149 -8.57 22.79 -13.84
CA VAL A 149 -8.84 24.10 -14.48
C VAL A 149 -9.45 23.98 -15.87
N ILE A 150 -9.68 22.76 -16.35
CA ILE A 150 -10.27 22.53 -17.67
C ILE A 150 -11.80 22.69 -17.58
N GLU A 151 -12.31 23.72 -18.27
CA GLU A 151 -13.71 24.11 -18.26
C GLU A 151 -14.35 24.11 -19.66
N THR A 152 -13.58 23.92 -20.73
CA THR A 152 -14.09 23.90 -22.11
C THR A 152 -13.78 22.58 -22.83
N MET A 153 -14.60 22.25 -23.83
CA MET A 153 -14.40 21.05 -24.66
C MET A 153 -13.13 21.15 -25.51
N GLU A 154 -12.77 22.35 -25.95
CA GLU A 154 -11.55 22.60 -26.73
C GLU A 154 -10.30 22.31 -25.88
N ASP A 155 -10.27 22.83 -24.66
CA ASP A 155 -9.20 22.57 -23.70
C ASP A 155 -9.12 21.08 -23.33
N LEU A 156 -10.26 20.41 -23.15
CA LEU A 156 -10.31 18.97 -22.90
C LEU A 156 -9.70 18.16 -24.06
N VAL A 157 -10.04 18.52 -25.31
CA VAL A 157 -9.48 17.87 -26.50
C VAL A 157 -7.97 18.08 -26.57
N GLN A 158 -7.49 19.29 -26.27
CA GLN A 158 -6.05 19.58 -26.24
C GLN A 158 -5.34 18.80 -25.13
N PHE A 159 -5.88 18.79 -23.92
CA PHE A 159 -5.41 17.97 -22.80
C PHE A 159 -5.28 16.49 -23.18
N LEU A 160 -6.29 15.94 -23.87
CA LEU A 160 -6.29 14.54 -24.32
C LEU A 160 -5.18 14.25 -25.34
N LYS A 161 -4.95 15.18 -26.28
CA LYS A 161 -3.87 15.08 -27.28
C LYS A 161 -2.49 15.06 -26.63
N ASP A 162 -2.31 15.78 -25.54
CA ASP A 162 -1.02 15.90 -24.84
C ASP A 162 -0.79 14.76 -23.84
N LEU A 163 -1.84 14.34 -23.12
CA LEU A 163 -1.78 13.30 -22.10
C LEU A 163 -1.67 11.88 -22.70
N SER A 164 -2.45 11.56 -23.74
CA SER A 164 -2.54 10.18 -24.27
C SER A 164 -1.20 9.61 -24.74
N PRO A 165 -0.35 10.36 -25.46
CA PRO A 165 0.98 9.87 -25.84
C PRO A 165 1.88 9.63 -24.63
N CYS A 166 1.81 10.49 -23.61
CA CYS A 166 2.58 10.36 -22.38
C CYS A 166 2.18 9.09 -21.61
N LEU A 167 0.88 8.84 -21.45
CA LEU A 167 0.37 7.61 -20.82
C LEU A 167 0.76 6.36 -21.59
N SER A 168 0.66 6.39 -22.93
CA SER A 168 1.07 5.28 -23.78
C SER A 168 2.56 4.96 -23.63
N LYS A 169 3.39 6.00 -23.53
CA LYS A 169 4.83 5.85 -23.29
C LYS A 169 5.10 5.28 -21.91
N VAL A 170 4.54 5.85 -20.84
CA VAL A 170 4.68 5.32 -19.46
C VAL A 170 4.24 3.86 -19.40
N SER A 171 3.10 3.51 -20.01
CA SER A 171 2.63 2.12 -20.04
C SER A 171 3.62 1.18 -20.70
N ARG A 172 4.21 1.57 -21.83
CA ARG A 172 5.19 0.74 -22.54
C ARG A 172 6.49 0.58 -21.74
N GLU A 173 7.05 1.68 -21.24
CA GLU A 173 8.33 1.66 -20.52
C GLU A 173 8.22 0.91 -19.19
N VAL A 174 7.13 1.09 -18.44
CA VAL A 174 6.88 0.36 -17.18
C VAL A 174 6.66 -1.14 -17.44
N THR A 175 5.95 -1.49 -18.53
CA THR A 175 5.78 -2.90 -18.93
C THR A 175 7.10 -3.54 -19.37
N ALA A 176 7.99 -2.79 -20.02
CA ALA A 176 9.33 -3.29 -20.34
C ALA A 176 10.12 -3.51 -19.04
N ARG A 177 10.07 -2.54 -18.13
CA ARG A 177 10.80 -2.57 -16.87
C ARG A 177 10.37 -3.71 -15.95
N GLU A 178 9.07 -3.98 -15.78
CA GLU A 178 8.62 -5.08 -14.92
C GLU A 178 9.19 -6.42 -15.39
N LYS A 179 9.35 -6.64 -16.69
CA LYS A 179 9.88 -7.90 -17.23
C LYS A 179 11.35 -8.09 -16.93
N GLU A 180 12.09 -7.01 -16.70
CA GLU A 180 13.51 -7.03 -16.35
C GLU A 180 13.77 -7.23 -14.85
N LEU A 181 12.81 -6.91 -13.98
CA LEU A 181 12.99 -7.05 -12.54
C LEU A 181 13.09 -8.51 -12.12
N THR A 182 13.92 -8.79 -11.13
CA THR A 182 14.06 -10.12 -10.49
C THR A 182 13.08 -10.28 -9.33
N HIS A 183 12.82 -9.21 -8.58
CA HIS A 183 11.88 -9.24 -7.45
C HIS A 183 10.43 -9.28 -7.93
N GLN A 184 9.79 -10.44 -7.77
CA GLN A 184 8.39 -10.70 -8.17
C GLN A 184 7.41 -9.65 -7.59
N VAL A 185 7.59 -9.26 -6.32
CA VAL A 185 6.67 -8.34 -5.64
C VAL A 185 6.68 -6.95 -6.28
N HIS A 186 7.85 -6.43 -6.67
CA HIS A 186 7.93 -5.14 -7.37
C HIS A 186 7.21 -5.20 -8.72
N ARG A 187 7.31 -6.34 -9.43
CA ARG A 187 6.61 -6.56 -10.71
C ARG A 187 5.11 -6.53 -10.52
N GLU A 188 4.61 -7.26 -9.53
CA GLU A 188 3.17 -7.32 -9.20
C GLU A 188 2.61 -5.93 -8.88
N ILE A 189 3.34 -5.12 -8.11
CA ILE A 189 2.93 -3.75 -7.79
C ILE A 189 2.90 -2.87 -9.05
N LEU A 190 3.95 -2.90 -9.89
CA LEU A 190 4.00 -2.11 -11.12
C LEU A 190 2.87 -2.47 -12.09
N VAL A 191 2.62 -3.77 -12.28
CA VAL A 191 1.52 -4.26 -13.12
C VAL A 191 0.17 -3.77 -12.58
N ARG A 192 -0.07 -3.92 -11.27
CA ARG A 192 -1.31 -3.46 -10.63
C ARG A 192 -1.53 -1.97 -10.82
N CYS A 193 -0.54 -1.14 -10.48
CA CYS A 193 -0.66 0.32 -10.60
C CYS A 193 -0.87 0.75 -12.05
N LEU A 194 -0.17 0.12 -13.00
CA LEU A 194 -0.35 0.42 -14.41
C LEU A 194 -1.76 0.06 -14.91
N GLU A 195 -2.33 -1.05 -14.45
CA GLU A 195 -3.69 -1.46 -14.83
C GLU A 195 -4.75 -0.52 -14.23
N GLN A 196 -4.52 -0.01 -13.01
CA GLN A 196 -5.36 1.03 -12.41
C GLN A 196 -5.31 2.33 -13.22
N VAL A 197 -4.11 2.79 -13.63
CA VAL A 197 -3.97 3.98 -14.48
C VAL A 197 -4.75 3.83 -15.80
N LYS A 198 -4.66 2.67 -16.46
CA LYS A 198 -5.41 2.38 -17.69
C LYS A 198 -6.92 2.40 -17.47
N THR A 199 -7.38 1.91 -16.32
CA THR A 199 -8.81 1.89 -15.96
C THR A 199 -9.32 3.30 -15.64
N LEU A 200 -8.53 4.10 -14.91
CA LEU A 200 -8.91 5.44 -14.45
C LEU A 200 -8.90 6.47 -15.58
N ALA A 201 -7.98 6.38 -16.54
CA ALA A 201 -7.83 7.36 -17.62
C ALA A 201 -9.13 7.64 -18.41
N PRO A 202 -9.86 6.65 -18.97
CA PRO A 202 -11.12 6.91 -19.66
C PRO A 202 -12.20 7.48 -18.74
N ILE A 203 -12.20 7.10 -17.46
CA ILE A 203 -13.22 7.49 -16.49
C ILE A 203 -13.00 8.94 -16.05
N LEU A 204 -11.75 9.37 -15.90
CA LEU A 204 -11.37 10.77 -15.70
C LEU A 204 -11.84 11.63 -16.88
N ILE A 205 -11.63 11.17 -18.12
CA ILE A 205 -12.10 11.88 -19.32
C ILE A 205 -13.63 12.03 -19.31
N CYS A 206 -14.37 10.96 -19.01
CA CYS A 206 -15.83 11.02 -18.85
C CYS A 206 -16.23 12.04 -17.77
N SER A 207 -15.55 12.02 -16.63
CA SER A 207 -15.79 12.95 -15.52
C SER A 207 -15.53 14.41 -15.88
N MET A 208 -14.49 14.70 -16.67
CA MET A 208 -14.20 16.05 -17.17
C MET A 208 -15.26 16.49 -18.20
N LYS A 209 -15.64 15.59 -19.10
CA LYS A 209 -16.68 15.84 -20.11
C LYS A 209 -18.02 16.20 -19.48
N ILE A 210 -18.44 15.48 -18.43
CA ILE A 210 -19.70 15.77 -17.74
C ILE A 210 -19.61 17.07 -16.94
N PHE A 211 -18.47 17.37 -16.29
CA PHE A 211 -18.27 18.65 -15.60
C PHE A 211 -18.45 19.85 -16.55
N ILE A 212 -17.79 19.82 -17.72
CA ILE A 212 -17.93 20.86 -18.76
C ILE A 212 -19.39 20.99 -19.23
N HIS A 213 -20.07 19.86 -19.42
CA HIS A 213 -21.47 19.84 -19.83
C HIS A 213 -22.40 20.49 -18.80
N ILE A 214 -22.19 20.22 -17.51
CA ILE A 214 -22.97 20.76 -16.39
C ILE A 214 -22.79 22.28 -16.29
N ILE A 215 -21.56 22.79 -16.44
CA ILE A 215 -21.29 24.23 -16.48
C ILE A 215 -22.11 24.89 -17.60
N GLY A 216 -22.14 24.28 -18.78
CA GLY A 216 -22.91 24.78 -19.92
C GLY A 216 -24.44 24.75 -19.75
N GLN A 217 -24.98 23.94 -18.82
CA GLN A 217 -26.42 23.71 -18.63
C GLN A 217 -26.98 24.28 -17.31
N GLY A 218 -26.37 25.33 -16.77
CA GLY A 218 -26.89 26.03 -15.59
C GLY A 218 -26.38 25.51 -14.24
N GLY A 219 -25.39 24.62 -14.24
CA GLY A 219 -24.53 24.35 -13.08
C GLY A 219 -25.13 23.52 -11.94
N LYS A 220 -26.32 22.93 -12.11
CA LYS A 220 -26.97 22.12 -11.06
C LYS A 220 -26.17 20.83 -10.82
N GLY A 221 -25.38 20.78 -9.75
CA GLY A 221 -24.54 19.63 -9.43
C GLY A 221 -23.09 19.77 -9.89
N VAL A 222 -22.64 21.01 -10.13
CA VAL A 222 -21.26 21.32 -10.53
C VAL A 222 -20.24 20.92 -9.46
N ASP A 223 -20.59 21.06 -8.17
CA ASP A 223 -19.72 20.69 -7.06
C ASP A 223 -19.48 19.17 -7.03
N GLU A 224 -20.54 18.37 -7.17
CA GLU A 224 -20.45 16.91 -7.27
C GLU A 224 -19.59 16.46 -8.46
N ALA A 225 -19.73 17.14 -9.61
CA ALA A 225 -18.97 16.81 -10.81
C ALA A 225 -17.49 17.20 -10.68
N ALA A 226 -17.21 18.35 -10.06
CA ALA A 226 -15.86 18.79 -9.73
C ALA A 226 -15.19 17.80 -8.77
N GLU A 227 -15.90 17.37 -7.72
CA GLU A 227 -15.39 16.40 -6.74
C GLU A 227 -15.03 15.06 -7.40
N ASN A 228 -15.91 14.52 -8.25
CA ASN A 228 -15.65 13.31 -9.04
C ASN A 228 -14.38 13.44 -9.88
N ARG A 229 -14.23 14.54 -10.61
CA ARG A 229 -13.06 14.80 -11.45
C ARG A 229 -11.78 14.87 -10.62
N ASN A 230 -11.80 15.64 -9.54
CA ASN A 230 -10.64 15.85 -8.67
C ASN A 230 -10.24 14.53 -7.99
N TYR A 231 -11.21 13.74 -7.55
CA TYR A 231 -10.97 12.40 -6.99
C TYR A 231 -10.28 11.48 -8.01
N LEU A 232 -10.78 11.41 -9.24
CA LEU A 232 -10.20 10.56 -10.28
C LEU A 232 -8.78 11.01 -10.67
N SER A 233 -8.55 12.33 -10.76
CA SER A 233 -7.21 12.89 -11.01
C SER A 233 -6.25 12.56 -9.87
N GLN A 234 -6.68 12.70 -8.62
CA GLN A 234 -5.88 12.38 -7.45
C GLN A 234 -5.56 10.88 -7.37
N ARG A 235 -6.52 9.98 -7.61
CA ARG A 235 -6.24 8.54 -7.62
C ARG A 235 -5.23 8.17 -8.69
N MET A 236 -5.39 8.71 -9.91
CA MET A 236 -4.44 8.44 -10.99
C MET A 236 -3.04 8.99 -10.66
N THR A 237 -2.97 10.15 -10.00
CA THR A 237 -1.73 10.74 -9.47
C THR A 237 -1.08 9.82 -8.43
N ASP A 238 -1.86 9.25 -7.50
CA ASP A 238 -1.35 8.35 -6.47
C ASP A 238 -0.76 7.07 -7.07
N GLU A 239 -1.40 6.49 -8.10
CA GLU A 239 -0.89 5.30 -8.80
C GLU A 239 0.40 5.59 -9.57
N ILE A 240 0.51 6.76 -10.22
CA ILE A 240 1.75 7.17 -10.91
C ILE A 240 2.89 7.41 -9.91
N ASN A 241 2.60 8.02 -8.75
CA ASN A 241 3.60 8.17 -7.69
C ASN A 241 4.05 6.82 -7.10
N GLU A 242 3.14 5.85 -6.99
CA GLU A 242 3.49 4.49 -6.56
C GLU A 242 4.39 3.80 -7.59
N ILE A 243 4.13 3.97 -8.89
CA ILE A 243 5.02 3.51 -9.97
C ILE A 243 6.42 4.14 -9.80
N ILE A 244 6.50 5.46 -9.63
CA ILE A 244 7.79 6.16 -9.43
C ILE A 244 8.54 5.58 -8.24
N ARG A 245 7.86 5.36 -7.11
CA ARG A 245 8.46 4.77 -5.90
C ARG A 245 9.04 3.39 -6.18
N VAL A 246 8.26 2.49 -6.78
CA VAL A 246 8.67 1.09 -6.99
C VAL A 246 9.78 0.98 -8.02
N LEU A 247 9.79 1.82 -9.05
CA LEU A 247 10.86 1.85 -10.05
C LEU A 247 12.25 2.12 -9.45
N GLN A 248 12.32 2.81 -8.31
CA GLN A 248 13.56 3.16 -7.62
C GLN A 248 14.03 2.08 -6.64
N LEU A 249 13.25 1.01 -6.40
CA LEU A 249 13.61 -0.03 -5.45
C LEU A 249 14.62 -1.00 -6.06
N THR A 250 15.77 -1.12 -5.38
CA THR A 250 16.91 -1.96 -5.80
C THR A 250 17.13 -3.16 -4.89
N THR A 251 16.38 -3.26 -3.80
CA THR A 251 16.44 -4.35 -2.83
C THR A 251 15.02 -4.76 -2.44
N TYR A 252 14.84 -6.02 -2.09
CA TYR A 252 13.61 -6.54 -1.53
C TYR A 252 14.01 -7.46 -0.37
N ASP A 253 13.62 -7.11 0.84
CA ASP A 253 13.85 -7.93 2.01
C ASP A 253 12.53 -8.63 2.37
N GLU A 254 12.51 -9.97 2.23
CA GLU A 254 11.36 -10.81 2.58
C GLU A 254 11.11 -10.85 4.10
N GLU A 255 12.14 -10.57 4.90
CA GLU A 255 12.12 -10.55 6.37
C GLU A 255 11.83 -9.14 6.94
N GLU A 256 11.76 -8.10 6.10
CA GLU A 256 11.35 -6.72 6.43
C GLU A 256 9.85 -6.59 6.75
N TRP A 257 9.35 -7.47 7.60
CA TRP A 257 8.12 -7.28 8.35
C TRP A 257 8.06 -5.92 9.09
N ASP A 258 9.22 -5.29 9.33
CA ASP A 258 9.39 -4.02 10.04
C ASP A 258 9.30 -2.76 9.14
N ALA A 259 9.26 -2.89 7.80
CA ALA A 259 9.40 -1.75 6.88
C ALA A 259 8.09 -1.15 6.34
N ASP A 260 6.91 -1.60 6.76
CA ASP A 260 5.63 -1.04 6.25
C ASP A 260 5.36 0.38 6.81
N ASN A 261 5.74 0.64 8.06
CA ASN A 261 5.68 1.99 8.62
C ASN A 261 6.70 2.93 7.96
N LEU A 262 7.94 2.48 7.75
CA LEU A 262 8.93 3.27 7.03
C LEU A 262 8.49 3.51 5.58
N THR A 263 7.84 2.53 4.95
CA THR A 263 7.27 2.65 3.59
C THR A 263 6.12 3.65 3.55
N VAL A 264 5.18 3.59 4.49
CA VAL A 264 4.09 4.57 4.61
C VAL A 264 4.62 5.97 4.95
N MET A 265 5.64 6.05 5.81
CA MET A 265 6.32 7.31 6.14
C MET A 265 7.07 7.88 4.95
N LYS A 266 7.84 7.06 4.19
CA LYS A 266 8.52 7.45 2.95
C LYS A 266 7.51 7.86 1.87
N LYS A 267 6.39 7.13 1.74
CA LYS A 267 5.29 7.47 0.83
C LYS A 267 4.66 8.82 1.20
N SER A 268 4.37 9.02 2.48
CA SER A 268 3.81 10.28 2.98
C SER A 268 4.80 11.43 2.82
N TYR A 269 6.10 11.19 3.07
CA TYR A 269 7.17 12.15 2.85
C TYR A 269 7.30 12.55 1.38
N ASN A 270 7.32 11.59 0.44
CA ASN A 270 7.36 11.88 -1.00
C ASN A 270 6.10 12.64 -1.45
N ALA A 271 4.94 12.32 -0.87
CA ALA A 271 3.69 13.04 -1.15
C ALA A 271 3.69 14.48 -0.61
N ILE A 272 4.42 14.76 0.48
CA ILE A 272 4.70 16.12 0.96
C ILE A 272 5.64 16.84 -0.01
N GLU A 273 6.74 16.19 -0.41
CA GLU A 273 7.72 16.75 -1.35
C GLU A 273 7.06 17.22 -2.66
N GLY A 274 6.18 16.39 -3.23
CA GLY A 274 5.46 16.72 -4.46
C GLY A 274 4.48 17.90 -4.34
N LYS A 275 4.06 18.28 -3.12
CA LYS A 275 3.06 19.33 -2.88
C LYS A 275 3.65 20.63 -2.32
N ILE A 276 4.89 20.59 -1.83
CA ILE A 276 5.55 21.73 -1.19
C ILE A 276 5.59 22.95 -2.11
N ARG A 277 5.93 22.77 -3.38
CA ARG A 277 6.04 23.89 -4.32
C ARG A 277 4.70 24.58 -4.52
N THR A 278 3.65 23.82 -4.79
CA THR A 278 2.29 24.33 -5.00
C THR A 278 1.73 25.03 -3.76
N ALA A 279 2.06 24.52 -2.56
CA ALA A 279 1.73 25.18 -1.30
C ALA A 279 2.48 26.52 -1.14
N HIS A 280 3.77 26.57 -1.48
CA HIS A 280 4.54 27.81 -1.46
C HIS A 280 4.00 28.86 -2.43
N ASP A 281 3.70 28.47 -3.68
CA ASP A 281 3.19 29.38 -4.70
C ASP A 281 1.89 30.08 -4.24
N TRP A 282 1.00 29.37 -3.52
CA TRP A 282 -0.23 29.94 -2.96
C TRP A 282 -0.02 30.85 -1.76
N LEU A 283 1.03 30.59 -0.97
CA LEU A 283 1.42 31.47 0.12
C LEU A 283 2.02 32.79 -0.43
N GLU A 284 2.76 32.72 -1.53
CA GLU A 284 3.33 33.90 -2.18
C GLU A 284 2.30 34.82 -2.82
N ASP A 285 1.18 34.28 -3.31
CA ASP A 285 0.09 35.08 -3.91
C ASP A 285 -0.89 35.62 -2.85
N PRO A 286 -0.89 36.94 -2.55
CA PRO A 286 -1.79 37.54 -1.56
C PRO A 286 -3.25 37.58 -2.00
N LEU A 287 -3.52 37.40 -3.30
CA LEU A 287 -4.85 37.42 -3.91
C LEU A 287 -5.42 36.02 -4.16
N ALA A 288 -4.66 34.97 -3.85
CA ALA A 288 -5.11 33.61 -4.07
C ALA A 288 -6.36 33.27 -3.23
N LEU A 289 -7.42 32.84 -3.91
CA LEU A 289 -8.71 32.53 -3.31
C LEU A 289 -8.65 31.27 -2.42
N ARG A 290 -9.55 31.22 -1.44
CA ARG A 290 -9.79 30.05 -0.60
C ARG A 290 -10.25 28.86 -1.45
N GLY A 291 -9.83 27.66 -1.08
CA GLY A 291 -10.20 26.40 -1.73
C GLY A 291 -9.42 26.10 -3.02
N GLY A 292 -8.49 26.97 -3.41
CA GLY A 292 -7.60 26.74 -4.55
C GLY A 292 -6.61 25.59 -4.32
N VAL A 293 -6.00 25.12 -5.40
CA VAL A 293 -5.08 23.97 -5.41
C VAL A 293 -3.95 24.11 -4.38
N GLY A 294 -3.44 25.31 -4.14
CA GLY A 294 -2.39 25.53 -3.15
C GLY A 294 -2.84 25.47 -1.69
N GLU A 295 -4.03 25.97 -1.33
CA GLU A 295 -4.57 25.75 0.04
C GLU A 295 -4.76 24.25 0.29
N LYS A 296 -5.37 23.54 -0.68
CA LYS A 296 -5.53 22.09 -0.60
C LYS A 296 -4.17 21.40 -0.44
N SER A 297 -3.14 21.87 -1.14
CA SER A 297 -1.77 21.35 -1.02
C SER A 297 -1.22 21.53 0.39
N VAL A 298 -1.43 22.69 1.03
CA VAL A 298 -1.07 22.90 2.45
C VAL A 298 -1.78 21.89 3.34
N ARG A 299 -3.10 21.73 3.22
CA ARG A 299 -3.88 20.79 4.05
C ARG A 299 -3.42 19.34 3.86
N GLN A 300 -3.20 18.93 2.61
CA GLN A 300 -2.72 17.59 2.29
C GLN A 300 -1.31 17.33 2.84
N ILE A 301 -0.42 18.33 2.84
CA ILE A 301 0.89 18.22 3.51
C ILE A 301 0.71 17.91 5.00
N LEU A 302 -0.22 18.59 5.68
CA LEU A 302 -0.51 18.34 7.10
C LEU A 302 -1.09 16.94 7.34
N ASP A 303 -2.01 16.48 6.49
CA ASP A 303 -2.57 15.12 6.58
C ASP A 303 -1.48 14.05 6.43
N HIS A 304 -0.58 14.22 5.47
CA HIS A 304 0.56 13.33 5.29
C HIS A 304 1.53 13.40 6.48
N ALA A 305 1.77 14.59 7.04
CA ALA A 305 2.61 14.76 8.22
C ALA A 305 2.00 14.11 9.46
N TYR A 306 0.68 14.16 9.66
CA TYR A 306 -0.01 13.42 10.72
C TYR A 306 0.16 11.91 10.56
N LYS A 307 0.05 11.37 9.33
CA LYS A 307 0.32 9.95 9.06
C LYS A 307 1.74 9.54 9.40
N VAL A 308 2.72 10.44 9.18
CA VAL A 308 4.11 10.21 9.63
C VAL A 308 4.15 10.22 11.15
N ALA A 309 3.55 11.21 11.81
CA ALA A 309 3.56 11.32 13.28
C ALA A 309 2.98 10.09 14.00
N GLU A 310 1.92 9.49 13.47
CA GLU A 310 1.36 8.23 14.00
C GLU A 310 2.34 7.06 14.02
N ARG A 311 3.40 7.14 13.20
CA ARG A 311 4.37 6.06 12.94
C ARG A 311 5.80 6.44 13.33
N SER A 312 5.99 7.65 13.86
CA SER A 312 7.27 8.17 14.35
C SER A 312 7.53 7.77 15.80
N LEU A 313 8.78 7.92 16.24
CA LEU A 313 9.15 7.84 17.66
C LEU A 313 8.37 8.88 18.48
N PRO A 314 8.01 8.62 19.76
CA PRO A 314 7.12 9.49 20.54
C PRO A 314 7.51 10.98 20.54
N HIS A 315 8.80 11.28 20.70
CA HIS A 315 9.29 12.66 20.69
C HIS A 315 9.10 13.35 19.34
N ASP A 316 9.41 12.67 18.24
CA ASP A 316 9.23 13.21 16.90
C ASP A 316 7.73 13.30 16.55
N ALA A 317 6.92 12.33 16.98
CA ALA A 317 5.47 12.33 16.82
C ALA A 317 4.81 13.56 17.45
N ASP A 318 5.14 13.87 18.71
CA ASP A 318 4.57 15.03 19.42
C ASP A 318 5.03 16.35 18.79
N THR A 319 6.28 16.41 18.35
CA THR A 319 6.83 17.58 17.65
C THR A 319 6.12 17.83 16.32
N ILE A 320 5.91 16.78 15.52
CA ILE A 320 5.20 16.86 14.23
C ILE A 320 3.74 17.27 14.45
N ARG A 321 3.03 16.64 15.40
CA ARG A 321 1.61 16.99 15.69
C ARG A 321 1.48 18.45 16.11
N LYS A 322 2.38 18.95 16.95
CA LYS A 322 2.38 20.35 17.37
C LYS A 322 2.57 21.30 16.19
N GLN A 323 3.55 21.05 15.33
CA GLN A 323 3.76 21.87 14.13
C GLN A 323 2.56 21.82 13.17
N CYS A 324 1.95 20.65 12.98
CA CYS A 324 0.77 20.53 12.14
C CYS A 324 -0.41 21.33 12.69
N SER A 325 -0.62 21.30 14.01
CA SER A 325 -1.66 22.11 14.68
C SER A 325 -1.40 23.61 14.52
N ASP A 326 -0.16 24.06 14.70
CA ASP A 326 0.20 25.48 14.54
C ASP A 326 -0.05 25.94 13.10
N ILE A 327 0.40 25.17 12.10
CA ILE A 327 0.20 25.50 10.69
C ILE A 327 -1.28 25.51 10.34
N THR A 328 -2.08 24.57 10.87
CA THR A 328 -3.53 24.52 10.66
C THR A 328 -4.18 25.83 11.11
N THR A 329 -3.93 26.25 12.34
CA THR A 329 -4.47 27.49 12.91
C THR A 329 -4.03 28.73 12.12
N MET A 330 -2.76 28.80 11.72
CA MET A 330 -2.25 29.92 10.92
C MET A 330 -2.89 29.94 9.51
N THR A 331 -3.07 28.77 8.90
CA THR A 331 -3.71 28.63 7.58
C THR A 331 -5.18 29.05 7.64
N ASP A 332 -5.91 28.65 8.68
CA ASP A 332 -7.29 29.07 8.91
C ASP A 332 -7.39 30.60 9.03
N ALA A 333 -6.55 31.22 9.85
CA ALA A 333 -6.51 32.68 10.03
C ALA A 333 -6.13 33.43 8.73
N LEU A 334 -5.20 32.89 7.93
CA LEU A 334 -4.85 33.47 6.63
C LEU A 334 -6.04 33.38 5.65
N CYS A 335 -6.75 32.25 5.62
CA CYS A 335 -7.93 32.08 4.78
C CYS A 335 -9.06 33.05 5.17
N GLU A 336 -9.28 33.29 6.47
CA GLU A 336 -10.24 34.29 6.95
C GLU A 336 -9.87 35.70 6.48
N LEU A 337 -8.60 36.12 6.63
CA LEU A 337 -8.14 37.43 6.17
C LEU A 337 -8.29 37.59 4.65
N ARG A 338 -7.95 36.56 3.87
CA ARG A 338 -8.14 36.57 2.41
C ARG A 338 -9.62 36.66 2.03
N GLN A 339 -10.50 35.97 2.75
CA GLN A 339 -11.95 36.03 2.55
C GLN A 339 -12.54 37.42 2.84
N GLU A 340 -11.97 38.15 3.81
CA GLU A 340 -12.33 39.55 4.09
C GLU A 340 -11.72 40.56 3.12
N GLY A 341 -11.01 40.11 2.08
CA GLY A 341 -10.29 40.99 1.13
C GLY A 341 -9.02 41.62 1.72
N LYS A 342 -8.55 41.14 2.88
CA LYS A 342 -7.35 41.63 3.60
C LYS A 342 -6.10 40.81 3.31
N GLY A 343 -6.08 40.05 2.21
CA GLY A 343 -4.97 39.15 1.84
C GLY A 343 -3.62 39.83 1.62
N ALA A 344 -3.62 41.11 1.20
CA ALA A 344 -2.40 41.91 1.01
C ALA A 344 -2.06 42.81 2.22
N THR A 345 -2.66 42.57 3.39
CA THR A 345 -2.31 43.33 4.59
C THR A 345 -0.97 42.85 5.17
N PRO A 346 -0.20 43.71 5.88
CA PRO A 346 1.04 43.30 6.53
C PRO A 346 0.86 42.11 7.49
N GLN A 347 -0.32 41.98 8.10
CA GLN A 347 -0.70 40.86 8.96
C GLN A 347 -0.84 39.55 8.15
N ALA A 348 -1.53 39.58 7.02
CA ALA A 348 -1.69 38.42 6.14
C ALA A 348 -0.35 37.99 5.50
N GLU A 349 0.47 38.95 5.08
CA GLU A 349 1.83 38.68 4.56
C GLU A 349 2.76 38.11 5.64
N ALA A 350 2.65 38.58 6.88
CA ALA A 350 3.39 38.02 8.01
C ALA A 350 2.95 36.59 8.34
N LEU A 351 1.64 36.32 8.32
CA LEU A 351 1.08 34.97 8.49
C LEU A 351 1.57 34.04 7.37
N SER A 352 1.51 34.50 6.12
CA SER A 352 1.93 33.71 4.97
C SER A 352 3.41 33.30 5.06
N ARG A 353 4.31 34.26 5.34
CA ARG A 353 5.74 33.97 5.57
C ARG A 353 5.95 33.01 6.75
N GLY A 354 5.22 33.21 7.84
CA GLY A 354 5.29 32.32 9.00
C GLY A 354 4.84 30.88 8.69
N ILE A 355 3.82 30.70 7.84
CA ILE A 355 3.38 29.38 7.36
C ILE A 355 4.46 28.75 6.47
N GLN A 356 5.06 29.52 5.56
CA GLN A 356 6.14 29.04 4.69
C GLN A 356 7.33 28.51 5.50
N ASP A 357 7.79 29.27 6.50
CA ASP A 357 8.89 28.85 7.36
C ASP A 357 8.53 27.58 8.15
N LYS A 358 7.33 27.52 8.73
CA LYS A 358 6.87 26.32 9.46
C LYS A 358 6.69 25.10 8.56
N LEU A 359 6.25 25.25 7.31
CA LEU A 359 6.14 24.15 6.35
C LEU A 359 7.52 23.60 5.99
N ARG A 360 8.52 24.45 5.79
CA ARG A 360 9.92 24.03 5.55
C ARG A 360 10.50 23.30 6.76
N ASP A 361 10.23 23.81 7.96
CA ASP A 361 10.66 23.15 9.20
C ASP A 361 9.96 21.80 9.39
N LEU A 362 8.65 21.73 9.13
CA LEU A 362 7.87 20.50 9.18
C LEU A 362 8.43 19.46 8.21
N TYR A 363 8.73 19.84 6.96
CA TYR A 363 9.38 18.95 5.99
C TYR A 363 10.69 18.36 6.50
N THR A 364 11.52 19.19 7.12
CA THR A 364 12.81 18.79 7.68
C THR A 364 12.63 17.84 8.87
N ILE A 365 11.69 18.13 9.76
CA ILE A 365 11.36 17.29 10.92
C ILE A 365 10.81 15.94 10.46
N VAL A 366 9.91 15.92 9.48
CA VAL A 366 9.36 14.69 8.89
C VAL A 366 10.48 13.84 8.27
N ASN A 367 11.38 14.43 7.48
CA ASN A 367 12.54 13.71 6.93
C ASN A 367 13.42 13.13 8.05
N ARG A 368 13.70 13.92 9.10
CA ARG A 368 14.48 13.45 10.25
C ARG A 368 13.80 12.30 10.97
N ALA A 369 12.48 12.34 11.14
CA ALA A 369 11.72 11.28 11.78
C ALA A 369 11.75 9.98 10.95
N VAL A 370 11.59 10.09 9.62
CA VAL A 370 11.69 8.96 8.68
C VAL A 370 13.08 8.31 8.80
N GLN A 371 14.16 9.09 8.75
CA GLN A 371 15.53 8.59 8.89
C GLN A 371 15.83 8.07 10.30
N GLY A 372 15.22 8.67 11.33
CA GLY A 372 15.38 8.28 12.73
C GLY A 372 14.81 6.88 12.98
N VAL A 373 13.62 6.61 12.46
CA VAL A 373 13.00 5.28 12.50
C VAL A 373 13.88 4.27 11.77
N GLU A 374 14.34 4.58 10.55
CA GLU A 374 15.24 3.72 9.75
C GLU A 374 16.55 3.37 10.47
N LYS A 375 17.15 4.31 11.20
CA LYS A 375 18.41 4.09 11.94
C LYS A 375 18.23 3.41 13.30
N SER A 376 17.04 3.53 13.91
CA SER A 376 16.82 3.10 15.30
C SER A 376 16.75 1.58 15.48
N GLY A 377 16.42 0.84 14.41
CA GLY A 377 16.21 -0.62 14.46
C GLY A 377 15.16 -1.07 15.48
N ILE A 378 14.27 -0.17 15.93
CA ILE A 378 13.21 -0.49 16.89
C ILE A 378 12.12 -1.27 16.16
N GLN A 379 12.03 -2.57 16.45
CA GLN A 379 10.93 -3.42 15.98
C GLN A 379 9.59 -2.84 16.40
N GLN A 380 8.67 -2.74 15.45
CA GLN A 380 7.36 -2.13 15.65
C GLN A 380 6.28 -3.22 15.83
N PRO A 381 5.14 -2.90 16.45
CA PRO A 381 4.08 -3.88 16.60
C PRO A 381 3.56 -4.38 15.25
N ALA A 382 3.30 -5.68 15.15
CA ALA A 382 2.78 -6.29 13.94
C ALA A 382 1.40 -5.72 13.56
N HIS A 383 1.05 -5.79 12.28
CA HIS A 383 -0.28 -5.37 11.79
C HIS A 383 -1.35 -6.45 11.99
N THR A 384 -0.98 -7.74 12.03
CA THR A 384 -1.90 -8.86 12.30
C THR A 384 -1.93 -9.21 13.79
N VAL A 385 -3.08 -9.72 14.25
CA VAL A 385 -3.25 -10.26 15.61
C VAL A 385 -2.30 -11.43 15.85
N SER A 386 -2.09 -12.31 14.86
CA SER A 386 -1.11 -13.41 14.95
C SER A 386 0.32 -12.91 15.14
N GLY A 387 0.76 -11.92 14.34
CA GLY A 387 2.10 -11.35 14.51
C GLY A 387 2.27 -10.62 15.84
N ARG A 388 1.24 -9.90 16.31
CA ARG A 388 1.24 -9.27 17.64
C ARG A 388 1.35 -10.32 18.75
N LEU A 389 0.68 -11.47 18.58
CA LEU A 389 0.73 -12.56 19.53
C LEU A 389 2.14 -13.15 19.62
N GLU A 390 2.85 -13.28 18.50
CA GLU A 390 4.25 -13.73 18.50
C GLU A 390 5.17 -12.74 19.23
N GLN A 391 5.00 -11.43 19.01
CA GLN A 391 5.75 -10.39 19.73
C GLN A 391 5.45 -10.42 21.23
N ALA A 392 4.16 -10.52 21.58
CA ALA A 392 3.73 -10.66 22.96
C ALA A 392 4.37 -11.90 23.60
N ARG A 393 4.35 -13.06 22.92
CA ARG A 393 4.95 -14.31 23.42
C ARG A 393 6.45 -14.19 23.66
N ARG A 394 7.21 -13.57 22.75
CA ARG A 394 8.65 -13.34 22.94
C ARG A 394 8.95 -12.58 24.23
N TRP A 395 8.12 -11.58 24.55
CA TRP A 395 8.22 -10.85 25.82
C TRP A 395 7.77 -11.71 27.02
N LEU A 396 6.66 -12.43 26.90
CA LEU A 396 6.14 -13.30 27.97
C LEU A 396 7.09 -14.45 28.33
N ASP A 397 7.86 -14.95 27.36
CA ASP A 397 8.88 -15.98 27.59
C ASP A 397 10.07 -15.44 28.41
N ASN A 398 10.38 -14.14 28.27
CA ASN A 398 11.47 -13.49 28.98
C ASN A 398 11.08 -12.08 29.47
N PRO A 399 10.19 -11.94 30.47
CA PRO A 399 9.63 -10.65 30.88
C PRO A 399 10.65 -9.66 31.46
N ASP A 400 11.83 -10.16 31.86
CA ASP A 400 12.95 -9.38 32.42
C ASP A 400 13.85 -8.77 31.34
N ARG A 401 13.72 -9.22 30.08
CA ARG A 401 14.50 -8.69 28.97
C ARG A 401 13.81 -7.44 28.44
N ASP A 402 14.55 -6.32 28.39
CA ASP A 402 14.04 -5.07 27.83
C ASP A 402 13.85 -5.20 26.31
N ASP A 403 12.59 -5.26 25.89
CA ASP A 403 12.15 -5.25 24.51
C ASP A 403 11.70 -3.84 24.04
N LYS A 404 12.06 -2.80 24.82
CA LYS A 404 11.65 -1.41 24.61
C LYS A 404 10.12 -1.21 24.64
N GLY A 405 9.37 -2.12 25.27
CA GLY A 405 7.92 -2.03 25.43
C GLY A 405 7.10 -2.65 24.29
N LEU A 406 7.76 -3.31 23.32
CA LEU A 406 7.11 -3.89 22.14
C LEU A 406 6.03 -4.93 22.49
N GLY A 407 6.34 -5.87 23.39
CA GLY A 407 5.42 -6.91 23.82
C GLY A 407 4.18 -6.36 24.52
N GLN A 408 4.36 -5.36 25.38
CA GLN A 408 3.24 -4.69 26.05
C GLN A 408 2.35 -3.93 25.05
N GLN A 409 2.97 -3.24 24.09
CA GLN A 409 2.26 -2.54 23.02
C GLN A 409 1.49 -3.52 22.13
N ALA A 410 2.09 -4.66 21.79
CA ALA A 410 1.45 -5.72 21.01
C ALA A 410 0.21 -6.27 21.73
N ILE A 411 0.29 -6.52 23.04
CA ILE A 411 -0.85 -6.96 23.86
C ILE A 411 -1.97 -5.92 23.86
N ALA A 412 -1.65 -4.65 24.10
CA ALA A 412 -2.65 -3.57 24.10
C ALA A 412 -3.35 -3.45 22.74
N LEU A 413 -2.63 -3.66 21.64
CA LEU A 413 -3.19 -3.65 20.29
C LEU A 413 -4.07 -4.87 19.98
N ILE A 414 -3.77 -6.05 20.55
CA ILE A 414 -4.66 -7.22 20.46
C ILE A 414 -5.96 -6.94 21.21
N VAL A 415 -5.87 -6.39 22.43
CA VAL A 415 -7.05 -6.03 23.23
C VAL A 415 -7.91 -4.99 22.51
N HIS A 416 -7.28 -3.98 21.91
CA HIS A 416 -7.98 -2.96 21.12
C HIS A 416 -8.73 -3.60 19.94
N GLU A 417 -8.09 -4.52 19.20
CA GLU A 417 -8.77 -5.21 18.09
C GLU A 417 -9.93 -6.08 18.61
N GLY A 418 -9.76 -6.78 19.74
CA GLY A 418 -10.83 -7.53 20.39
C GLY A 418 -12.05 -6.66 20.74
N LYS A 419 -11.82 -5.49 21.35
CA LYS A 419 -12.89 -4.53 21.67
C LYS A 419 -13.62 -4.04 20.40
N LYS A 420 -12.87 -3.74 19.34
CA LYS A 420 -13.43 -3.32 18.04
C LYS A 420 -14.23 -4.42 17.34
N VAL A 421 -13.79 -5.67 17.44
CA VAL A 421 -14.51 -6.85 16.93
C VAL A 421 -15.83 -7.00 17.70
N ALA A 422 -15.78 -6.87 19.03
CA ALA A 422 -16.94 -7.04 19.91
C ALA A 422 -18.06 -6.02 19.68
N GLU A 423 -17.76 -4.80 19.22
CA GLU A 423 -18.78 -3.77 18.89
C GLU A 423 -19.83 -4.27 17.89
N GLY A 424 -19.43 -5.14 16.96
CA GLY A 424 -20.30 -5.65 15.90
C GLY A 424 -21.00 -6.97 16.22
N LEU A 425 -20.80 -7.54 17.42
CA LEU A 425 -21.34 -8.84 17.79
C LEU A 425 -22.59 -8.72 18.69
N PRO A 426 -23.51 -9.70 18.61
CA PRO A 426 -24.68 -9.75 19.48
C PRO A 426 -24.32 -10.22 20.90
N GLY A 427 -24.99 -9.60 21.88
CA GLY A 427 -25.13 -9.99 23.30
C GLY A 427 -24.01 -10.86 23.90
N VAL A 428 -24.19 -12.17 23.82
CA VAL A 428 -23.33 -13.18 24.48
C VAL A 428 -21.91 -13.16 23.92
N HIS A 429 -21.75 -13.22 22.59
CA HIS A 429 -20.43 -13.23 21.97
C HIS A 429 -19.67 -11.92 22.21
N ARG A 430 -20.39 -10.79 22.26
CA ARG A 430 -19.80 -9.50 22.64
C ARG A 430 -19.29 -9.52 24.08
N ALA A 431 -20.09 -10.02 25.03
CA ALA A 431 -19.72 -10.08 26.44
C ALA A 431 -18.51 -11.00 26.68
N GLU A 432 -18.45 -12.15 25.99
CA GLU A 432 -17.32 -13.08 26.07
C GLU A 432 -15.99 -12.44 25.64
N ILE A 433 -15.96 -11.78 24.48
CA ILE A 433 -14.73 -11.12 23.99
C ILE A 433 -14.31 -9.97 24.91
N LEU A 434 -15.26 -9.15 25.37
CA LEU A 434 -14.95 -8.05 26.28
C LEU A 434 -14.41 -8.55 27.62
N GLY A 435 -14.96 -9.65 28.16
CA GLY A 435 -14.44 -10.28 29.38
C GLY A 435 -12.99 -10.74 29.21
N LEU A 436 -12.66 -11.40 28.09
CA LEU A 436 -11.29 -11.81 27.79
C LEU A 436 -10.34 -10.60 27.62
N CYS A 437 -10.79 -9.54 26.95
CA CYS A 437 -10.05 -8.29 26.83
C CYS A 437 -9.70 -7.69 28.20
N ASP A 438 -10.66 -7.67 29.13
CA ASP A 438 -10.45 -7.13 30.48
C ASP A 438 -9.50 -8.01 31.30
N GLU A 439 -9.62 -9.34 31.20
CA GLU A 439 -8.68 -10.29 31.84
C GLU A 439 -7.24 -10.09 31.34
N VAL A 440 -7.05 -9.97 30.02
CA VAL A 440 -5.74 -9.71 29.40
C VAL A 440 -5.17 -8.36 29.85
N ASP A 441 -5.98 -7.30 29.88
CA ASP A 441 -5.56 -5.97 30.36
C ASP A 441 -5.08 -6.01 31.81
N ILE A 442 -5.80 -6.73 32.69
CA ILE A 442 -5.45 -6.87 34.11
C ILE A 442 -4.12 -7.62 34.27
N LEU A 443 -3.98 -8.79 33.64
CA LEU A 443 -2.78 -9.62 33.72
C LEU A 443 -1.55 -8.89 33.15
N SER A 444 -1.72 -8.17 32.03
CA SER A 444 -0.66 -7.36 31.42
C SER A 444 -0.15 -6.25 32.35
N ARG A 445 -1.05 -5.54 33.02
CA ARG A 445 -0.68 -4.51 34.00
C ARG A 445 0.03 -5.11 35.21
N GLN A 446 -0.46 -6.23 35.75
CA GLN A 446 0.16 -6.92 36.87
C GLN A 446 1.59 -7.37 36.54
N LEU A 447 1.81 -7.95 35.35
CA LEU A 447 3.13 -8.36 34.91
C LEU A 447 4.07 -7.15 34.71
N SER A 448 3.57 -6.08 34.07
CA SER A 448 4.33 -4.84 33.85
C SER A 448 4.78 -4.21 35.17
N ASP A 449 3.91 -4.18 36.19
CA ASP A 449 4.26 -3.65 37.52
C ASP A 449 5.31 -4.51 38.24
N LEU A 450 5.28 -5.84 38.06
CA LEU A 450 6.32 -6.73 38.60
C LEU A 450 7.67 -6.52 37.89
N CYS A 451 7.67 -6.38 36.55
CA CYS A 451 8.88 -6.09 35.78
C CYS A 451 9.49 -4.74 36.18
N ARG A 452 8.69 -3.68 36.33
CA ARG A 452 9.16 -2.35 36.77
C ARG A 452 9.80 -2.37 38.16
N ARG A 453 9.38 -3.28 39.03
CA ARG A 453 9.95 -3.49 40.37
C ARG A 453 11.20 -4.37 40.37
N GLY A 454 11.66 -4.84 39.21
CA GLY A 454 12.80 -5.76 39.09
C GLY A 454 12.48 -7.21 39.47
N HIS A 455 11.21 -7.59 39.49
CA HIS A 455 10.75 -8.94 39.82
C HIS A 455 10.24 -9.72 38.59
N GLY A 456 10.70 -9.35 37.38
CA GLY A 456 10.28 -9.95 36.11
C GLY A 456 10.60 -11.45 35.98
N ASN A 457 11.63 -11.94 36.69
CA ASN A 457 12.00 -13.36 36.73
C ASN A 457 11.51 -14.10 37.99
N SER A 458 10.58 -13.50 38.75
CA SER A 458 9.99 -14.18 39.92
C SER A 458 9.06 -15.33 39.48
N PRO A 459 8.86 -16.38 40.33
CA PRO A 459 7.89 -17.43 40.04
C PRO A 459 6.48 -16.87 39.79
N GLN A 460 6.09 -15.83 40.54
CA GLN A 460 4.82 -15.13 40.35
C GLN A 460 4.72 -14.46 38.98
N ALA A 461 5.77 -13.79 38.51
CA ALA A 461 5.78 -13.17 37.18
C ALA A 461 5.71 -14.23 36.06
N GLN A 462 6.42 -15.35 36.21
CA GLN A 462 6.36 -16.46 35.25
C GLN A 462 4.95 -17.10 35.19
N ASP A 463 4.28 -17.27 36.32
CA ASP A 463 2.91 -17.80 36.35
C ASP A 463 1.90 -16.83 35.72
N ILE A 464 2.01 -15.52 35.99
CA ILE A 464 1.19 -14.50 35.33
C ILE A 464 1.46 -14.48 33.82
N ALA A 465 2.73 -14.58 33.39
CA ALA A 465 3.08 -14.59 31.98
C ALA A 465 2.49 -15.80 31.23
N ARG A 466 2.51 -17.00 31.85
CA ARG A 466 1.87 -18.20 31.29
C ARG A 466 0.35 -18.04 31.17
N ASN A 467 -0.31 -17.53 32.22
CA ASN A 467 -1.75 -17.29 32.20
C ASN A 467 -2.12 -16.25 31.12
N LEU A 468 -1.38 -15.15 31.06
CA LEU A 468 -1.53 -14.12 30.03
C LEU A 468 -1.35 -14.68 28.62
N SER A 469 -0.36 -15.54 28.40
CA SER A 469 -0.14 -16.20 27.11
C SER A 469 -1.33 -17.07 26.69
N GLN A 470 -1.92 -17.82 27.62
CA GLN A 470 -3.12 -18.61 27.37
C GLN A 470 -4.32 -17.72 27.04
N ARG A 471 -4.57 -16.67 27.84
CA ARG A 471 -5.68 -15.74 27.61
C ARG A 471 -5.56 -14.98 26.30
N LEU A 472 -4.35 -14.63 25.89
CA LEU A 472 -4.10 -14.04 24.58
C LEU A 472 -4.41 -15.01 23.43
N TYR A 473 -4.12 -16.30 23.60
CA TYR A 473 -4.50 -17.32 22.63
C TYR A 473 -6.01 -17.49 22.53
N ASP A 474 -6.69 -17.58 23.68
CA ASP A 474 -8.16 -17.65 23.75
C ASP A 474 -8.80 -16.42 23.09
N LEU A 475 -8.27 -15.22 23.37
CA LEU A 475 -8.74 -13.97 22.76
C LEU A 475 -8.52 -13.94 21.24
N LYS A 476 -7.34 -14.40 20.76
CA LYS A 476 -7.09 -14.54 19.31
C LYS A 476 -8.13 -15.44 18.66
N ASP A 477 -8.37 -16.62 19.22
CA ASP A 477 -9.31 -17.60 18.66
C ASP A 477 -10.74 -17.05 18.60
N ARG A 478 -11.18 -16.35 19.66
CA ARG A 478 -12.49 -15.68 19.68
C ARG A 478 -12.60 -14.54 18.67
N ILE A 479 -11.52 -13.77 18.48
CA ILE A 479 -11.46 -12.74 17.43
C ILE A 479 -11.61 -13.37 16.05
N GLN A 480 -10.87 -14.44 15.76
CA GLN A 480 -10.89 -15.12 14.46
C GLN A 480 -12.28 -15.67 14.13
N ASN A 481 -12.90 -16.40 15.08
CA ASN A 481 -14.27 -16.91 14.93
C ASN A 481 -15.31 -15.81 14.69
N ALA A 482 -15.21 -14.70 15.44
CA ALA A 482 -16.10 -13.56 15.26
C ALA A 482 -15.94 -12.88 13.88
N VAL A 483 -14.70 -12.81 13.38
CA VAL A 483 -14.40 -12.27 12.05
C VAL A 483 -15.04 -13.13 10.95
N VAL A 484 -14.93 -14.46 11.03
CA VAL A 484 -15.57 -15.38 10.06
C VAL A 484 -17.08 -15.16 10.03
N ASN A 485 -17.74 -15.06 11.19
CA ASN A 485 -19.18 -14.78 11.25
C ASN A 485 -19.56 -13.49 10.54
N ARG A 486 -18.79 -12.42 10.73
CA ARG A 486 -19.03 -11.16 10.03
C ARG A 486 -18.83 -11.27 8.53
N VAL A 487 -17.85 -12.04 8.05
CA VAL A 487 -17.65 -12.28 6.61
C VAL A 487 -18.84 -13.01 6.01
N VAL A 488 -19.37 -14.00 6.73
CA VAL A 488 -20.58 -14.72 6.30
C VAL A 488 -21.76 -13.75 6.24
N GLU A 489 -22.07 -13.02 7.32
CA GLU A 489 -23.22 -12.12 7.42
C GLU A 489 -23.16 -10.88 6.50
N ASP A 490 -22.03 -10.16 6.48
CA ASP A 490 -21.94 -8.88 5.78
C ASP A 490 -21.86 -9.01 4.25
N PHE A 491 -21.39 -10.17 3.76
CA PHE A 491 -21.23 -10.45 2.33
C PHE A 491 -22.25 -11.46 1.77
N ILE A 492 -23.35 -11.74 2.48
CA ILE A 492 -24.48 -12.52 1.93
C ILE A 492 -25.02 -11.81 0.67
N ASP A 493 -25.24 -10.50 0.76
CA ASP A 493 -25.74 -9.66 -0.33
C ASP A 493 -24.77 -8.55 -0.67
N ILE A 494 -24.10 -8.66 -1.80
CA ILE A 494 -23.22 -7.60 -2.30
C ILE A 494 -23.81 -6.82 -3.47
N SER A 495 -24.94 -7.28 -4.03
CA SER A 495 -25.46 -6.77 -5.30
C SER A 495 -26.73 -5.95 -5.12
N THR A 496 -27.60 -6.32 -4.17
CA THR A 496 -28.90 -5.63 -3.98
C THR A 496 -28.75 -4.15 -3.60
N PRO A 497 -27.86 -3.74 -2.66
CA PRO A 497 -27.72 -2.32 -2.30
C PRO A 497 -27.35 -1.45 -3.51
N LEU A 498 -26.40 -1.91 -4.33
CA LEU A 498 -26.00 -1.24 -5.55
C LEU A 498 -27.14 -1.21 -6.56
N LYS A 499 -27.80 -2.34 -6.81
CA LYS A 499 -28.92 -2.43 -7.75
C LYS A 499 -30.06 -1.48 -7.37
N GLN A 500 -30.48 -1.47 -6.11
CA GLN A 500 -31.55 -0.59 -5.64
C GLN A 500 -31.19 0.89 -5.78
N PHE A 501 -29.92 1.24 -5.54
CA PHE A 501 -29.43 2.59 -5.79
C PHE A 501 -29.43 2.94 -7.29
N THR A 502 -28.94 2.05 -8.15
CA THR A 502 -28.97 2.22 -9.60
C THR A 502 -30.40 2.36 -10.12
N ASP A 503 -31.34 1.54 -9.64
CA ASP A 503 -32.75 1.63 -10.01
C ASP A 503 -33.35 2.99 -9.57
N ALA A 504 -33.00 3.47 -8.37
CA ALA A 504 -33.44 4.79 -7.88
C ALA A 504 -32.92 5.96 -8.71
N VAL A 505 -31.68 5.87 -9.23
CA VAL A 505 -31.11 6.87 -10.17
C VAL A 505 -31.90 6.95 -11.47
N HIS A 506 -32.45 5.81 -11.93
CA HIS A 506 -33.17 5.68 -13.20
C HIS A 506 -34.65 6.07 -13.13
N VAL A 507 -35.18 6.39 -11.95
CA VAL A 507 -36.58 6.80 -11.77
C VAL A 507 -36.89 8.05 -12.62
N PRO A 508 -37.96 8.00 -13.45
CA PRO A 508 -38.35 9.13 -14.30
C PRO A 508 -38.65 10.41 -13.54
N GLU A 509 -38.35 11.55 -14.17
CA GLU A 509 -38.72 12.88 -13.65
C GLU A 509 -40.24 13.01 -13.48
N GLY A 510 -40.66 13.71 -12.43
CA GLY A 510 -42.07 13.86 -12.08
C GLY A 510 -42.68 12.74 -11.22
N THR A 511 -41.93 11.66 -10.94
CA THR A 511 -42.37 10.61 -10.01
C THR A 511 -42.43 11.17 -8.57
N PRO A 512 -43.57 11.08 -7.86
CA PRO A 512 -43.66 11.55 -6.47
C PRO A 512 -42.65 10.84 -5.55
N GLY A 513 -41.93 11.60 -4.73
CA GLY A 513 -40.95 11.05 -3.78
C GLY A 513 -39.63 10.57 -4.40
N ARG A 514 -39.34 10.90 -5.66
CA ARG A 514 -38.10 10.52 -6.36
C ARG A 514 -36.82 10.86 -5.58
N GLU A 515 -36.71 12.09 -5.08
CA GLU A 515 -35.55 12.59 -4.34
C GLU A 515 -35.41 11.89 -2.98
N GLN A 516 -36.53 11.59 -2.32
CA GLN A 516 -36.53 10.82 -1.07
C GLN A 516 -36.08 9.38 -1.33
N ASN A 517 -36.64 8.71 -2.35
CA ASN A 517 -36.23 7.37 -2.73
C ASN A 517 -34.73 7.30 -3.08
N PHE A 518 -34.22 8.27 -3.85
CA PHE A 518 -32.79 8.37 -4.12
C PHE A 518 -31.97 8.53 -2.83
N GLY A 519 -32.37 9.44 -1.94
CA GLY A 519 -31.69 9.67 -0.66
C GLY A 519 -31.65 8.42 0.22
N ASP A 520 -32.77 7.72 0.35
CA ASP A 520 -32.89 6.49 1.14
C ASP A 520 -31.99 5.38 0.58
N LYS A 521 -31.95 5.20 -0.75
CA LYS A 521 -31.10 4.20 -1.40
C LYS A 521 -29.61 4.56 -1.39
N ALA A 522 -29.27 5.84 -1.51
CA ALA A 522 -27.90 6.32 -1.36
C ALA A 522 -27.38 6.07 0.07
N GLN A 523 -28.19 6.35 1.10
CA GLN A 523 -27.83 6.05 2.49
C GLN A 523 -27.65 4.54 2.72
N GLN A 524 -28.55 3.71 2.18
CA GLN A 524 -28.43 2.25 2.27
C GLN A 524 -27.13 1.74 1.64
N LEU A 525 -26.76 2.24 0.46
CA LEU A 525 -25.48 1.91 -0.20
C LEU A 525 -24.28 2.38 0.63
N GLN A 526 -24.33 3.59 1.18
CA GLN A 526 -23.26 4.12 2.04
C GLN A 526 -23.07 3.26 3.29
N HIS A 527 -24.15 2.93 3.99
CA HIS A 527 -24.11 2.07 5.17
C HIS A 527 -23.57 0.68 4.86
N PHE A 528 -23.99 0.09 3.75
CA PHE A 528 -23.46 -1.19 3.28
C PHE A 528 -21.94 -1.11 3.03
N SER A 529 -21.50 -0.09 2.29
CA SER A 529 -20.08 0.11 1.95
C SER A 529 -19.21 0.27 3.19
N THR A 530 -19.62 1.11 4.14
CA THR A 530 -18.91 1.31 5.42
C THR A 530 -18.85 0.01 6.22
N ARG A 531 -19.93 -0.78 6.23
CA ARG A 531 -19.95 -2.07 6.93
C ARG A 531 -19.01 -3.09 6.27
N ALA A 532 -19.08 -3.25 4.95
CA ALA A 532 -18.19 -4.12 4.19
C ALA A 532 -16.71 -3.76 4.40
N SER A 533 -16.37 -2.48 4.33
CA SER A 533 -14.99 -2.02 4.56
C SER A 533 -14.54 -2.19 6.02
N LYS A 534 -15.42 -1.99 7.01
CA LYS A 534 -15.10 -2.29 8.42
C LYS A 534 -14.78 -3.78 8.61
N THR A 535 -15.59 -4.66 8.02
CA THR A 535 -15.39 -6.11 8.11
C THR A 535 -14.11 -6.54 7.40
N ALA A 536 -13.84 -6.04 6.20
CA ALA A 536 -12.58 -6.30 5.49
C ALA A 536 -11.32 -5.90 6.30
N ARG A 537 -11.36 -4.75 6.99
CA ARG A 537 -10.26 -4.33 7.88
C ARG A 537 -10.10 -5.22 9.10
N MET A 538 -11.20 -5.75 9.64
CA MET A 538 -11.13 -6.72 10.73
C MET A 538 -10.55 -8.06 10.26
N VAL A 539 -10.90 -8.50 9.05
CA VAL A 539 -10.32 -9.69 8.43
C VAL A 539 -8.82 -9.50 8.18
N ALA A 540 -8.40 -8.34 7.68
CA ALA A 540 -6.99 -8.03 7.50
C ALA A 540 -6.20 -8.12 8.82
N ALA A 541 -6.78 -7.64 9.92
CA ALA A 541 -6.16 -7.66 11.24
C ALA A 541 -6.18 -9.05 11.91
N GLY A 542 -7.33 -9.75 11.91
CA GLY A 542 -7.56 -10.94 12.73
C GLY A 542 -7.91 -12.23 11.98
N GLY A 543 -8.29 -12.15 10.70
CA GLY A 543 -8.74 -13.30 9.90
C GLY A 543 -7.65 -13.90 9.01
N SER A 544 -6.71 -13.09 8.50
CA SER A 544 -5.75 -13.43 7.44
C SER A 544 -4.77 -14.60 7.72
N GLY A 545 -4.87 -15.31 8.85
CA GLY A 545 -3.96 -16.42 9.18
C GLY A 545 -2.48 -16.01 9.29
N GLY A 546 -2.19 -14.71 9.35
CA GLY A 546 -0.82 -14.18 9.24
C GLY A 546 -0.34 -13.92 7.80
N ASN A 547 -1.17 -14.14 6.78
CA ASN A 547 -0.86 -13.82 5.38
C ASN A 547 -0.84 -12.30 5.16
N LYS A 548 0.37 -11.75 5.11
CA LYS A 548 0.65 -10.30 5.00
C LYS A 548 0.10 -9.70 3.71
N LYS A 549 0.35 -10.36 2.56
CA LYS A 549 -0.09 -9.88 1.24
C LYS A 549 -1.61 -9.75 1.17
N LEU A 550 -2.30 -10.73 1.76
CA LEU A 550 -3.76 -10.75 1.83
C LEU A 550 -4.30 -9.62 2.72
N ALA A 551 -3.68 -9.39 3.89
CA ALA A 551 -4.05 -8.29 4.78
C ALA A 551 -3.87 -6.92 4.10
N GLU A 552 -2.74 -6.67 3.44
CA GLU A 552 -2.48 -5.41 2.71
C GLU A 552 -3.46 -5.21 1.54
N ALA A 553 -3.74 -6.27 0.78
CA ALA A 553 -4.72 -6.24 -0.29
C ALA A 553 -6.12 -5.87 0.24
N LEU A 554 -6.55 -6.45 1.37
CA LEU A 554 -7.81 -6.13 2.04
C LEU A 554 -7.86 -4.68 2.52
N LEU A 555 -6.79 -4.17 3.14
CA LEU A 555 -6.72 -2.77 3.58
C LEU A 555 -6.83 -1.80 2.39
N THR A 556 -6.13 -2.10 1.30
CA THR A 556 -6.16 -1.29 0.07
C THR A 556 -7.55 -1.31 -0.57
N SER A 557 -8.12 -2.50 -0.77
CA SER A 557 -9.45 -2.65 -1.39
C SER A 557 -10.59 -2.08 -0.53
N SER A 558 -10.51 -2.20 0.79
CA SER A 558 -11.50 -1.59 1.71
C SER A 558 -11.46 -0.06 1.67
N SER A 559 -10.26 0.53 1.62
CA SER A 559 -10.08 1.98 1.50
C SER A 559 -10.61 2.48 0.15
N GLN A 560 -10.40 1.73 -0.93
CA GLN A 560 -10.94 2.04 -2.25
C GLN A 560 -12.47 2.04 -2.26
N VAL A 561 -13.13 1.07 -1.63
CA VAL A 561 -14.60 1.06 -1.52
C VAL A 561 -15.10 2.31 -0.80
N GLU A 562 -14.49 2.67 0.33
CA GLU A 562 -14.90 3.86 1.09
C GLU A 562 -14.71 5.15 0.32
N SER A 563 -13.62 5.29 -0.42
CA SER A 563 -13.35 6.49 -1.19
C SER A 563 -14.20 6.59 -2.46
N LEU A 564 -14.59 5.45 -3.06
CA LEU A 564 -15.39 5.38 -4.29
C LEU A 564 -16.89 5.58 -4.02
N THR A 565 -17.39 5.18 -2.85
CA THR A 565 -18.84 5.21 -2.54
C THR A 565 -19.45 6.61 -2.68
N PRO A 566 -18.87 7.68 -2.10
CA PRO A 566 -19.41 9.04 -2.26
C PRO A 566 -19.40 9.48 -3.72
N GLN A 567 -18.37 9.08 -4.48
CA GLN A 567 -18.20 9.47 -5.88
C GLN A 567 -19.27 8.84 -6.76
N LEU A 568 -19.61 7.57 -6.52
CA LEU A 568 -20.73 6.88 -7.15
C LEU A 568 -22.08 7.54 -6.80
N ILE A 569 -22.28 7.93 -5.54
CA ILE A 569 -23.50 8.64 -5.12
C ILE A 569 -23.64 9.99 -5.84
N SER A 570 -22.55 10.75 -5.92
CA SER A 570 -22.47 12.01 -6.65
C SER A 570 -22.78 11.83 -8.14
N ALA A 571 -22.20 10.82 -8.80
CA ALA A 571 -22.51 10.52 -10.19
C ALA A 571 -23.97 10.11 -10.41
N GLY A 572 -24.56 9.34 -9.48
CA GLY A 572 -25.98 9.01 -9.52
C GLY A 572 -26.87 10.25 -9.41
N ARG A 573 -26.49 11.22 -8.57
CA ARG A 573 -27.19 12.51 -8.44
C ARG A 573 -27.06 13.36 -9.71
N ILE A 574 -25.88 13.40 -10.31
CA ILE A 574 -25.63 14.06 -11.61
C ILE A 574 -26.52 13.45 -12.68
N ARG A 575 -26.51 12.12 -12.83
CA ARG A 575 -27.40 11.42 -13.77
C ARG A 575 -28.86 11.77 -13.50
N MET A 576 -29.30 11.75 -12.24
CA MET A 576 -30.68 12.09 -11.86
C MET A 576 -31.08 13.52 -12.28
N ASN A 577 -30.15 14.47 -12.26
CA ASN A 577 -30.37 15.85 -12.71
C ASN A 577 -30.30 16.04 -14.23
N TYR A 578 -29.60 15.15 -14.94
CA TYR A 578 -29.36 15.23 -16.39
C TYR A 578 -29.69 13.90 -17.10
N PRO A 579 -30.96 13.42 -17.05
CA PRO A 579 -31.32 12.07 -17.50
C PRO A 579 -31.16 11.84 -19.01
N GLU A 580 -31.18 12.89 -19.82
CA GLU A 580 -30.98 12.82 -21.27
C GLU A 580 -29.50 12.86 -21.69
N SER A 581 -28.60 13.19 -20.75
CA SER A 581 -27.18 13.32 -21.03
C SER A 581 -26.50 11.96 -21.10
N LYS A 582 -26.14 11.53 -22.32
CA LYS A 582 -25.35 10.30 -22.53
C LYS A 582 -24.04 10.30 -21.75
N ALA A 583 -23.40 11.46 -21.61
CA ALA A 583 -22.16 11.59 -20.84
C ALA A 583 -22.38 11.34 -19.34
N ALA A 584 -23.51 11.78 -18.78
CA ALA A 584 -23.87 11.51 -17.39
C ALA A 584 -24.13 10.02 -17.16
N ASP A 585 -24.83 9.37 -18.09
CA ASP A 585 -25.12 7.94 -18.04
C ASP A 585 -23.84 7.09 -18.16
N GLU A 586 -22.99 7.37 -19.15
CA GLU A 586 -21.69 6.72 -19.34
C GLU A 586 -20.81 6.85 -18.09
N HIS A 587 -20.68 8.06 -17.53
CA HIS A 587 -19.91 8.31 -16.30
C HIS A 587 -20.47 7.53 -15.11
N PHE A 588 -21.79 7.53 -14.94
CA PHE A 588 -22.45 6.78 -13.88
C PHE A 588 -22.21 5.27 -14.00
N GLN A 589 -22.41 4.68 -15.19
CA GLN A 589 -22.21 3.24 -15.42
C GLN A 589 -20.75 2.82 -15.20
N ASN A 590 -19.78 3.66 -15.57
CA ASN A 590 -18.37 3.41 -15.30
C ASN A 590 -18.09 3.29 -13.78
N LEU A 591 -18.68 4.17 -12.97
CA LEU A 591 -18.52 4.12 -11.50
C LEU A 591 -19.30 2.95 -10.87
N VAL A 592 -20.47 2.60 -11.41
CA VAL A 592 -21.23 1.40 -10.99
C VAL A 592 -20.40 0.14 -11.19
N SER A 593 -19.77 -0.03 -12.37
CA SER A 593 -18.89 -1.17 -12.65
C SER A 593 -17.70 -1.20 -11.71
N GLN A 594 -16.98 -0.08 -11.56
CA GLN A 594 -15.83 0.01 -10.66
C GLN A 594 -16.18 -0.34 -9.21
N TYR A 595 -17.33 0.14 -8.73
CA TYR A 595 -17.78 -0.14 -7.37
C TYR A 595 -18.13 -1.62 -7.20
N SER A 596 -18.85 -2.19 -8.16
CA SER A 596 -19.18 -3.63 -8.17
C SER A 596 -17.92 -4.48 -8.11
N ASP A 597 -16.93 -4.19 -8.96
CA ASP A 597 -15.66 -4.91 -9.01
C ASP A 597 -14.87 -4.74 -7.71
N SER A 598 -14.88 -3.55 -7.11
CA SER A 598 -14.20 -3.27 -5.84
C SER A 598 -14.82 -4.06 -4.68
N ILE A 599 -16.15 -4.12 -4.59
CA ILE A 599 -16.85 -4.90 -3.56
C ILE A 599 -16.65 -6.41 -3.78
N LEU A 600 -16.72 -6.89 -5.02
CA LEU A 600 -16.44 -8.29 -5.35
C LEU A 600 -15.02 -8.68 -4.94
N ARG A 601 -14.04 -7.83 -5.22
CA ARG A 601 -12.65 -8.03 -4.81
C ARG A 601 -12.52 -8.09 -3.29
N VAL A 602 -13.15 -7.17 -2.56
CA VAL A 602 -13.16 -7.20 -1.09
C VAL A 602 -13.75 -8.51 -0.57
N ARG A 603 -14.88 -8.96 -1.13
CA ARG A 603 -15.50 -10.23 -0.74
C ARG A 603 -14.55 -11.40 -0.99
N SER A 604 -13.98 -11.51 -2.20
CA SER A 604 -13.08 -12.60 -2.57
C SER A 604 -11.86 -12.69 -1.65
N LEU A 605 -11.26 -11.55 -1.31
CA LEU A 605 -10.12 -11.50 -0.38
C LEU A 605 -10.54 -11.85 1.05
N CYS A 606 -11.78 -11.52 1.46
CA CYS A 606 -12.30 -11.92 2.77
C CYS A 606 -12.53 -13.43 2.81
N ASP A 607 -13.14 -14.00 1.77
CA ASP A 607 -13.39 -15.44 1.66
C ASP A 607 -12.06 -16.23 1.67
N GLU A 608 -11.03 -15.77 0.94
CA GLU A 608 -9.67 -16.34 0.94
C GLU A 608 -8.99 -16.27 2.31
N ALA A 609 -9.29 -15.23 3.10
CA ALA A 609 -8.72 -15.06 4.43
C ALA A 609 -9.42 -15.91 5.49
N THR A 610 -10.60 -16.46 5.21
CA THR A 610 -11.33 -17.30 6.17
C THR A 610 -11.01 -18.77 5.97
N GLU A 611 -10.90 -19.52 7.07
CA GLU A 611 -10.76 -20.97 6.99
C GLU A 611 -12.05 -21.61 6.48
N SER A 612 -11.94 -22.42 5.43
CA SER A 612 -13.10 -23.01 4.73
C SER A 612 -14.02 -23.82 5.64
N ALA A 613 -13.47 -24.54 6.63
CA ALA A 613 -14.26 -25.29 7.60
C ALA A 613 -15.11 -24.38 8.50
N ASP A 614 -14.49 -23.33 9.06
CA ASP A 614 -15.19 -22.34 9.89
C ASP A 614 -16.22 -21.57 9.07
N PHE A 615 -15.89 -21.22 7.83
CA PHE A 615 -16.81 -20.56 6.91
C PHE A 615 -18.06 -21.41 6.66
N ILE A 616 -17.89 -22.71 6.37
CA ILE A 616 -19.00 -23.63 6.11
C ILE A 616 -19.86 -23.79 7.38
N LYS A 617 -19.23 -24.02 8.53
CA LYS A 617 -19.94 -24.14 9.82
C LYS A 617 -20.75 -22.89 10.14
N MET A 618 -20.15 -21.72 10.00
CA MET A 618 -20.82 -20.46 10.29
C MET A 618 -21.92 -20.14 9.27
N SER A 619 -21.74 -20.55 8.01
CA SER A 619 -22.79 -20.48 6.99
C SER A 619 -23.98 -21.39 7.32
N GLU A 620 -23.73 -22.60 7.84
CA GLU A 620 -24.78 -23.50 8.33
C GLU A 620 -25.60 -22.85 9.46
N GLU A 621 -24.94 -22.29 10.46
CA GLU A 621 -25.60 -21.60 11.59
C GLU A 621 -26.49 -20.44 11.08
N GLN A 622 -26.03 -19.66 10.10
CA GLN A 622 -26.82 -18.58 9.50
C GLN A 622 -27.99 -19.10 8.64
N ILE A 623 -27.82 -20.21 7.92
CA ILE A 623 -28.92 -20.87 7.18
C ILE A 623 -30.00 -21.35 8.16
N GLN A 624 -29.62 -21.96 9.27
CA GLN A 624 -30.55 -22.39 10.32
C GLN A 624 -31.31 -21.19 10.91
N LYS A 625 -30.60 -20.10 11.24
CA LYS A 625 -31.21 -18.84 11.71
C LYS A 625 -32.20 -18.26 10.71
N HIS A 626 -31.84 -18.16 9.42
CA HIS A 626 -32.75 -17.68 8.39
C HIS A 626 -33.96 -18.61 8.18
N THR A 627 -33.80 -19.92 8.39
CA THR A 627 -34.92 -20.87 8.35
C THR A 627 -35.94 -20.57 9.46
N ILE A 628 -35.48 -20.32 10.69
CA ILE A 628 -36.36 -19.92 11.81
C ILE A 628 -37.06 -18.58 11.49
N LEU A 629 -36.34 -17.61 10.94
CA LEU A 629 -36.92 -16.31 10.55
C LEU A 629 -37.93 -16.43 9.40
N CYS A 630 -37.73 -17.37 8.47
CA CYS A 630 -38.71 -17.73 7.45
C CYS A 630 -39.99 -18.25 8.08
N GLU A 631 -39.90 -19.21 8.99
CA GLU A 631 -41.07 -19.75 9.70
C GLU A 631 -41.80 -18.67 10.50
N GLU A 632 -41.07 -17.78 11.17
CA GLU A 632 -41.65 -16.66 11.90
C GLU A 632 -42.36 -15.68 10.97
N ALA A 633 -41.76 -15.37 9.81
CA ALA A 633 -42.38 -14.53 8.78
C ALA A 633 -43.67 -15.16 8.23
N ILE A 634 -43.70 -16.48 8.04
CA ILE A 634 -44.91 -17.22 7.65
C ILE A 634 -45.97 -17.10 8.75
N ARG A 635 -45.62 -17.39 10.00
CA ARG A 635 -46.54 -17.27 11.15
C ARG A 635 -47.10 -15.85 11.31
N LYS A 636 -46.29 -14.82 11.04
CA LYS A 636 -46.69 -13.40 11.11
C LYS A 636 -47.32 -12.86 9.82
N SER A 637 -47.48 -13.70 8.79
CA SER A 637 -48.00 -13.29 7.47
C SER A 637 -47.24 -12.10 6.87
N GLN A 638 -45.91 -12.20 6.82
CA GLN A 638 -45.01 -11.19 6.24
C GLN A 638 -44.31 -11.77 4.99
N PRO A 639 -44.96 -11.79 3.81
CA PRO A 639 -44.43 -12.45 2.60
C PRO A 639 -43.07 -11.91 2.17
N GLN A 640 -42.86 -10.60 2.24
CA GLN A 640 -41.59 -9.98 1.86
C GLN A 640 -40.43 -10.50 2.71
N LYS A 641 -40.61 -10.57 4.04
CA LYS A 641 -39.57 -11.09 4.92
C LYS A 641 -39.29 -12.58 4.69
N MET A 642 -40.30 -13.36 4.31
CA MET A 642 -40.09 -14.77 3.94
C MET A 642 -39.23 -14.88 2.69
N VAL A 643 -39.51 -14.06 1.66
CA VAL A 643 -38.70 -14.01 0.42
C VAL A 643 -37.28 -13.56 0.71
N ASP A 644 -37.09 -12.53 1.55
CA ASP A 644 -35.78 -12.01 1.91
C ASP A 644 -34.92 -13.08 2.61
N ASN A 645 -35.49 -13.78 3.61
CA ASN A 645 -34.77 -14.84 4.33
C ASN A 645 -34.49 -16.06 3.45
N THR A 646 -35.42 -16.46 2.58
CA THR A 646 -35.20 -17.57 1.63
C THR A 646 -34.11 -17.23 0.62
N SER A 647 -34.05 -15.96 0.17
CA SER A 647 -33.00 -15.46 -0.70
C SER A 647 -31.63 -15.49 -0.01
N SER A 648 -31.57 -15.15 1.28
CA SER A 648 -30.33 -15.27 2.07
C SER A 648 -29.85 -16.71 2.18
N ILE A 649 -30.75 -17.67 2.43
CA ILE A 649 -30.42 -19.11 2.46
C ILE A 649 -29.82 -19.54 1.12
N ALA A 650 -30.48 -19.22 0.01
CA ALA A 650 -29.99 -19.58 -1.33
C ALA A 650 -28.61 -18.98 -1.62
N ARG A 651 -28.35 -17.73 -1.20
CA ARG A 651 -27.05 -17.09 -1.39
C ARG A 651 -25.95 -17.70 -0.52
N LEU A 652 -26.25 -18.04 0.73
CA LEU A 652 -25.32 -18.75 1.60
C LEU A 652 -24.98 -20.14 1.05
N ALA A 653 -25.98 -20.91 0.63
CA ALA A 653 -25.78 -22.22 0.02
C ALA A 653 -24.89 -22.14 -1.24
N ASN A 654 -25.15 -21.16 -2.13
CA ASN A 654 -24.30 -20.93 -3.30
C ASN A 654 -22.86 -20.55 -2.92
N ARG A 655 -22.65 -19.74 -1.88
CA ARG A 655 -21.30 -19.41 -1.38
C ARG A 655 -20.59 -20.64 -0.84
N VAL A 656 -21.29 -21.51 -0.10
CA VAL A 656 -20.74 -22.80 0.37
C VAL A 656 -20.31 -23.68 -0.81
N LEU A 657 -21.12 -23.77 -1.87
CA LEU A 657 -20.76 -24.51 -3.08
C LEU A 657 -19.52 -23.93 -3.78
N MET A 658 -19.37 -22.60 -3.81
CA MET A 658 -18.17 -21.97 -4.36
C MET A 658 -16.91 -22.33 -3.58
N VAL A 659 -16.97 -22.28 -2.24
CA VAL A 659 -15.85 -22.66 -1.37
C VAL A 659 -15.52 -24.15 -1.53
N ALA A 660 -16.53 -25.02 -1.53
CA ALA A 660 -16.34 -26.46 -1.73
C ALA A 660 -15.68 -26.78 -3.08
N LYS A 661 -16.09 -26.10 -4.15
CA LYS A 661 -15.47 -26.22 -5.47
C LYS A 661 -14.00 -25.76 -5.44
N GLN A 662 -13.72 -24.62 -4.82
CA GLN A 662 -12.36 -24.10 -4.70
C GLN A 662 -11.44 -25.07 -3.94
N GLU A 663 -11.91 -25.65 -2.83
CA GLU A 663 -11.17 -26.68 -2.08
C GLU A 663 -10.94 -27.96 -2.89
N SER A 664 -11.94 -28.38 -3.67
CA SER A 664 -11.81 -29.51 -4.59
C SER A 664 -10.76 -29.22 -5.67
N ASP A 665 -10.79 -28.04 -6.29
CA ASP A 665 -9.86 -27.64 -7.35
C ASP A 665 -8.42 -27.46 -6.83
N ASN A 666 -8.25 -27.14 -5.54
CA ASN A 666 -6.96 -26.95 -4.88
C ASN A 666 -6.36 -28.25 -4.30
N SER A 667 -7.12 -29.35 -4.27
CA SER A 667 -6.67 -30.62 -3.71
C SER A 667 -6.12 -31.56 -4.79
N GLU A 668 -5.12 -32.34 -4.44
CA GLU A 668 -4.62 -33.46 -5.26
C GLU A 668 -5.11 -34.83 -4.74
N ASP A 669 -5.84 -34.90 -3.62
CA ASP A 669 -6.35 -36.16 -3.05
C ASP A 669 -7.69 -36.57 -3.72
N PRO A 670 -7.72 -37.64 -4.52
CA PRO A 670 -8.93 -38.06 -5.22
C PRO A 670 -10.08 -38.43 -4.27
N LYS A 671 -9.78 -38.92 -3.06
CA LYS A 671 -10.82 -39.30 -2.09
C LYS A 671 -11.49 -38.07 -1.49
N PHE A 672 -10.69 -37.05 -1.15
CA PHE A 672 -11.21 -35.77 -0.69
C PHE A 672 -12.08 -35.12 -1.76
N ILE A 673 -11.56 -34.98 -2.98
CA ILE A 673 -12.26 -34.40 -4.15
C ILE A 673 -13.61 -35.10 -4.36
N SER A 674 -13.61 -36.44 -4.42
CA SER A 674 -14.84 -37.21 -4.65
C SER A 674 -15.88 -36.99 -3.56
N ARG A 675 -15.49 -36.92 -2.29
CA ARG A 675 -16.42 -36.71 -1.17
C ARG A 675 -16.99 -35.29 -1.15
N VAL A 676 -16.15 -34.29 -1.39
CA VAL A 676 -16.56 -32.88 -1.45
C VAL A 676 -17.53 -32.65 -2.60
N ASN A 677 -17.24 -33.20 -3.78
CA ASN A 677 -18.13 -33.08 -4.94
C ASN A 677 -19.46 -33.79 -4.71
N GLN A 678 -19.47 -35.00 -4.15
CA GLN A 678 -20.72 -35.70 -3.82
C GLN A 678 -21.61 -34.92 -2.83
N ALA A 679 -21.00 -34.32 -1.80
CA ALA A 679 -21.72 -33.48 -0.85
C ALA A 679 -22.23 -32.19 -1.51
N SER A 680 -21.43 -31.57 -2.38
CA SER A 680 -21.80 -30.38 -3.14
C SER A 680 -22.96 -30.64 -4.10
N ASP A 681 -22.94 -31.76 -4.82
CA ASP A 681 -24.02 -32.18 -5.71
C ASP A 681 -25.33 -32.38 -4.91
N SER A 682 -25.24 -33.01 -3.74
CA SER A 682 -26.39 -33.22 -2.86
C SER A 682 -27.00 -31.89 -2.40
N LEU A 683 -26.16 -30.94 -1.98
CA LEU A 683 -26.59 -29.59 -1.59
C LEU A 683 -27.19 -28.82 -2.78
N GLN A 684 -26.62 -28.93 -3.97
CA GLN A 684 -27.11 -28.26 -5.18
C GLN A 684 -28.49 -28.77 -5.62
N THR A 685 -28.80 -30.03 -5.35
CA THR A 685 -30.11 -30.64 -5.66
C THR A 685 -31.19 -30.41 -4.59
N SER A 686 -30.81 -29.90 -3.41
CA SER A 686 -31.71 -29.59 -2.29
C SER A 686 -32.32 -28.21 -2.46
#